data_AF-A0A291Q2D9-F1
#
_entry.id   AF-A0A291Q2D9-F1
#
_cell.length_a   1.000
_cell.length_b   1.000
_cell.length_c   1.000
_cell.angle_alpha   90.00
_cell.angle_beta   90.00
_cell.angle_gamma   90.00
#
_symmetry.space_group_name_H-M   'P 1'
#
loop_
_entity.id
_entity.type
_entity.pdbx_description
1 polymer ?
#
loop_
_entity_poly.entity_id
_entity_poly.type
_entity_poly.pdbx_seq_one_letter_code
_entity_poly.pdbx_strand_id
1 'polypeptide(L)'
;MSYLGYPRLNFAGTIQTDVATANNVPQYFDNDLFEPRYQWRMNLPDVNGLWNPRGPGTLRLADVSVTSVCLPNGRRITDGRKDPVVGGRLVDDDLRTNGKMVDLDPHNQMVPEIYGWRPRLLDKDGGELLRGDYLPSAVEDMWPRAMLPSGRPDISGTYHSVLTGLDWASDLDSPFLRALRALTEDDMLSIKVTMDAVEDGVEKWPDNITFGRIVGSIGPYFSGEPRRFVAGRRLRKPDDKSPLFHAPCRVDERSSTIFLDLGNSIPATKRGGPLKDVGPLSLAVLGDDGRPQTLAPVEGIDGDFYERDAGIAAVRLTKKQLSLISRRRLAVVSSADPPVVLLAENDDATWIHADGAVFRLHPGSPAKTASTTLYATRFGQPAKAMRLFLDAGKGAHPLSVPDEAVTDAKGRAVVTITGTDPGNPRKKIDGALAEVSYGSLRRPGEPDGKLSFRVFDPYRAPRRPTWLRDVRPLFQQYANLYPVMRDVLDLANYNHVLQHRTYIRRTLLASSDSPNHMPVTRDLSPGKRDMIVSWLDSGPLPPLLDITTVEELRDVLQQAMVVELATVPPYLAALMSIKPGRNVKIAGLIRAVVLEEMQHMAQVCNLLNAVGGQPRIGRPGLVPVYPGALPAGVLPDLEVRLRKLSIEHVRDVFMTIEQPQHPTVDGKPFKGHVISPKSVRVSPEGDLRHVDDDAVDKLRSWFSKAEYEPQTIAWLYNHIARAIIRLDDGGKLFSGDPDRQVGWPDAPGTLYKVTDSRSALLAIHQIVEQGEGSPHDLDGDGLGDPGELGHYYMFKEIVEGRQLALDSSGKWTYSGPTIPFDPDGVHPVVDDPDTYRLPADSVGRRESLRCDASYTNLLKGLNRVFNGHPKELDDAVGLMFQVQVEAKKLLAIPSAEGAKTVLGPAFQSPGVDLGQ
;
A
#
# COMPACT_ATOMS: atom_id res chain seq x y z
N MET A 1 -21.12 26.14 20.10
CA MET A 1 -20.31 24.92 19.99
C MET A 1 -19.56 24.72 21.26
N SER A 2 -20.05 23.80 22.05
CA SER A 2 -19.25 22.64 22.40
C SER A 2 -18.06 22.80 23.34
N TYR A 3 -16.91 22.42 22.81
CA TYR A 3 -15.61 22.47 23.48
C TYR A 3 -15.15 23.90 23.79
N LEU A 4 -15.53 24.87 22.93
CA LEU A 4 -15.11 26.27 23.05
C LEU A 4 -16.07 27.04 23.97
N GLY A 5 -16.29 26.52 25.18
CA GLY A 5 -17.29 27.00 26.11
C GLY A 5 -17.13 26.48 27.54
N TYR A 6 -18.22 26.61 28.31
CA TYR A 6 -18.38 26.00 29.62
C TYR A 6 -19.66 25.15 29.66
N PRO A 7 -19.66 24.02 30.38
CA PRO A 7 -18.49 23.35 30.96
C PRO A 7 -17.56 22.75 29.88
N ARG A 8 -16.27 22.59 30.18
CA ARG A 8 -15.33 21.83 29.32
C ARG A 8 -14.27 21.07 30.12
N LEU A 9 -13.79 19.96 29.57
CA LEU A 9 -12.67 19.16 30.08
C LEU A 9 -11.49 19.32 29.14
N ASN A 10 -10.27 19.45 29.67
CA ASN A 10 -9.05 19.54 28.89
C ASN A 10 -8.12 18.37 29.22
N PHE A 11 -7.39 17.89 28.22
CA PHE A 11 -6.47 16.78 28.35
C PHE A 11 -5.21 17.01 27.52
N ALA A 12 -4.12 16.39 27.94
CA ALA A 12 -2.85 16.41 27.22
C ALA A 12 -2.06 15.13 27.47
N GLY A 13 -1.17 14.80 26.55
CA GLY A 13 -0.37 13.61 26.67
C GLY A 13 0.31 13.15 25.39
N THR A 14 0.57 11.85 25.34
CA THR A 14 1.27 11.20 24.23
C THR A 14 0.31 10.37 23.39
N ILE A 15 0.44 10.52 22.07
CA ILE A 15 -0.29 9.74 21.07
C ILE A 15 0.69 9.03 20.13
N GLN A 16 0.31 7.86 19.65
CA GLN A 16 1.01 7.17 18.57
C GLN A 16 0.20 7.27 17.27
N THR A 17 0.84 7.73 16.20
CA THR A 17 0.30 7.77 14.83
C THR A 17 1.13 6.85 13.93
N ASP A 18 0.79 5.57 13.92
CA ASP A 18 1.58 4.50 13.29
C ASP A 18 1.14 4.28 11.83
N VAL A 19 1.21 5.34 11.02
CA VAL A 19 0.72 5.38 9.63
C VAL A 19 1.68 4.68 8.67
N ALA A 20 1.15 3.97 7.67
CA ALA A 20 1.94 3.44 6.57
C ALA A 20 2.44 4.60 5.70
N THR A 21 3.66 4.48 5.16
CA THR A 21 4.22 5.50 4.25
C THR A 21 4.57 4.97 2.88
N ALA A 22 4.59 3.65 2.68
CA ALA A 22 4.82 3.06 1.35
C ALA A 22 3.67 3.39 0.38
N ASN A 23 2.43 3.48 0.90
CA ASN A 23 1.24 3.89 0.15
C ASN A 23 1.21 5.38 -0.22
N ASN A 24 2.22 6.18 0.14
CA ASN A 24 2.31 7.59 -0.23
C ASN A 24 3.00 7.80 -1.58
N VAL A 25 3.60 6.75 -2.16
CA VAL A 25 4.32 6.81 -3.43
C VAL A 25 3.45 6.19 -4.54
N PRO A 26 2.89 6.99 -5.47
CA PRO A 26 1.97 6.50 -6.50
C PRO A 26 2.52 5.34 -7.34
N GLN A 27 3.82 5.35 -7.62
CA GLN A 27 4.51 4.35 -8.42
C GLN A 27 4.44 2.96 -7.77
N TYR A 28 4.32 2.88 -6.45
CA TYR A 28 4.29 1.60 -5.71
C TYR A 28 2.95 0.86 -5.87
N PHE A 29 1.93 1.51 -6.42
CA PHE A 29 0.68 0.86 -6.79
C PHE A 29 0.79 0.03 -8.07
N ASP A 30 1.85 0.21 -8.88
CA ASP A 30 2.06 -0.62 -10.06
C ASP A 30 2.88 -1.87 -9.74
N ASN A 31 2.23 -3.03 -9.70
CA ASN A 31 2.89 -4.31 -9.51
C ASN A 31 4.00 -4.58 -10.55
N ASP A 32 3.91 -4.02 -11.77
CA ASP A 32 4.93 -4.22 -12.81
C ASP A 32 6.21 -3.39 -12.57
N LEU A 33 6.16 -2.42 -11.65
CA LEU A 33 7.27 -1.52 -11.30
C LEU A 33 7.71 -1.68 -9.84
N PHE A 34 6.93 -2.37 -9.02
CA PHE A 34 7.20 -2.50 -7.59
C PHE A 34 8.45 -3.35 -7.32
N GLU A 35 9.31 -2.84 -6.45
CA GLU A 35 10.47 -3.58 -5.95
C GLU A 35 10.30 -3.87 -4.45
N PRO A 36 10.65 -5.08 -3.97
CA PRO A 36 10.54 -5.43 -2.54
C PRO A 36 11.23 -4.47 -1.59
N ARG A 37 12.33 -3.83 -2.02
CA ARG A 37 13.04 -2.83 -1.22
C ARG A 37 12.21 -1.61 -0.87
N TYR A 38 11.15 -1.32 -1.63
CA TYR A 38 10.17 -0.27 -1.31
C TYR A 38 9.33 -0.59 -0.06
N GLN A 39 9.46 -1.79 0.50
CA GLN A 39 8.87 -2.14 1.80
C GLN A 39 9.83 -1.89 2.97
N TRP A 40 11.09 -1.55 2.67
CA TRP A 40 12.07 -1.24 3.68
C TRP A 40 12.01 0.23 4.04
N ARG A 41 12.41 0.52 5.27
CA ARG A 41 12.53 1.90 5.73
C ARG A 41 13.57 2.64 4.90
N MET A 42 13.34 3.92 4.67
CA MET A 42 14.31 4.79 4.01
C MET A 42 15.66 4.77 4.74
N ASN A 43 16.73 4.73 3.96
CA ASN A 43 18.09 4.93 4.44
C ASN A 43 18.86 5.66 3.34
N LEU A 44 19.01 6.97 3.48
CA LEU A 44 19.54 7.82 2.41
C LEU A 44 20.91 7.33 1.93
N PRO A 45 21.14 7.31 0.60
CA PRO A 45 20.32 7.92 -0.45
C PRO A 45 19.10 7.08 -0.91
N ASP A 46 18.93 5.85 -0.41
CA ASP A 46 17.84 4.97 -0.81
C ASP A 46 16.52 5.36 -0.09
N VAL A 47 15.60 5.99 -0.82
CA VAL A 47 14.33 6.52 -0.28
C VAL A 47 13.31 5.44 0.10
N ASN A 48 13.36 4.29 -0.57
CA ASN A 48 12.54 3.09 -0.29
C ASN A 48 11.08 3.42 0.10
N GLY A 49 10.52 2.73 1.09
CA GLY A 49 9.14 2.88 1.56
C GLY A 49 8.90 4.05 2.50
N LEU A 50 9.76 5.07 2.46
CA LEU A 50 9.79 6.22 3.34
C LEU A 50 10.02 5.85 4.82
N TRP A 51 9.52 6.66 5.76
CA TRP A 51 9.94 6.60 7.16
C TRP A 51 9.21 5.54 8.00
N ASN A 52 8.01 5.09 7.60
CA ASN A 52 7.24 4.02 8.27
C ASN A 52 6.49 3.10 7.29
N PRO A 53 7.20 2.34 6.42
CA PRO A 53 6.56 1.48 5.42
C PRO A 53 5.74 0.32 6.00
N ARG A 54 6.03 -0.08 7.24
CA ARG A 54 5.33 -1.17 7.95
C ARG A 54 4.25 -0.64 8.90
N GLY A 55 3.88 0.64 8.83
CA GLY A 55 2.84 1.20 9.69
C GLY A 55 1.48 0.53 9.48
N PRO A 56 0.83 -0.04 10.51
CA PRO A 56 -0.50 -0.65 10.40
C PRO A 56 -1.66 0.38 10.33
N GLY A 57 -1.36 1.68 10.24
CA GLY A 57 -2.34 2.77 10.22
C GLY A 57 -2.93 3.09 11.59
N THR A 58 -2.35 2.57 12.68
CA THR A 58 -2.98 2.55 14.00
C THR A 58 -2.78 3.85 14.77
N LEU A 59 -3.85 4.37 15.38
CA LEU A 59 -3.85 5.51 16.30
C LEU A 59 -4.02 5.01 17.75
N ARG A 60 -3.08 5.33 18.66
CA ARG A 60 -3.13 4.86 20.06
C ARG A 60 -2.90 5.97 21.08
N LEU A 61 -3.69 5.98 22.14
CA LEU A 61 -3.47 6.82 23.31
C LEU A 61 -2.51 6.09 24.26
N ALA A 62 -1.36 6.70 24.55
CA ALA A 62 -0.33 6.06 25.37
C ALA A 62 -0.32 6.57 26.80
N ASP A 63 -0.26 7.89 26.98
CA ASP A 63 -0.20 8.54 28.29
C ASP A 63 -0.94 9.87 28.21
N VAL A 64 -2.26 9.83 28.24
CA VAL A 64 -3.13 11.00 28.13
C VAL A 64 -3.91 11.18 29.42
N SER A 65 -3.77 12.35 30.03
CA SER A 65 -4.38 12.68 31.31
C SER A 65 -5.29 13.90 31.19
N VAL A 66 -6.32 13.93 32.04
CA VAL A 66 -7.17 15.10 32.22
C VAL A 66 -6.41 16.14 33.02
N THR A 67 -6.08 17.26 32.39
CA THR A 67 -5.24 18.30 32.97
C THR A 67 -6.06 19.36 33.73
N SER A 68 -7.27 19.64 33.26
CA SER A 68 -8.20 20.53 33.96
C SER A 68 -9.64 20.35 33.52
N VAL A 69 -10.56 20.86 34.34
CA VAL A 69 -11.97 21.05 33.96
C VAL A 69 -12.42 22.48 34.27
N CYS A 70 -13.36 23.00 33.49
CA CYS A 70 -14.05 24.25 33.75
C CYS A 70 -15.53 23.97 34.00
N LEU A 71 -16.03 24.38 35.16
CA LEU A 71 -17.44 24.27 35.53
C LEU A 71 -18.31 25.25 34.72
N PRO A 72 -19.65 25.08 34.71
CA PRO A 72 -20.56 25.99 33.98
C PRO A 72 -20.45 27.47 34.38
N ASN A 73 -19.98 27.77 35.60
CA ASN A 73 -19.75 29.13 36.07
C ASN A 73 -18.38 29.72 35.66
N GLY A 74 -17.59 28.98 34.89
CA GLY A 74 -16.25 29.36 34.44
C GLY A 74 -15.12 29.09 35.45
N ARG A 75 -15.43 28.53 36.63
CA ARG A 75 -14.39 28.14 37.59
C ARG A 75 -13.59 26.96 37.05
N ARG A 76 -12.29 27.18 36.85
CA ARG A 76 -11.31 26.14 36.50
C ARG A 76 -10.89 25.33 37.73
N ILE A 77 -10.75 24.03 37.56
CA ILE A 77 -10.26 23.07 38.55
C ILE A 77 -9.10 22.31 37.93
N THR A 78 -7.97 22.29 38.63
CA THR A 78 -6.74 21.54 38.28
C THR A 78 -6.32 20.58 39.39
N ASP A 79 -7.11 20.49 40.47
CA ASP A 79 -6.85 19.66 41.64
C ASP A 79 -7.88 18.53 41.70
N GLY A 80 -7.43 17.29 41.54
CA GLY A 80 -8.25 16.07 41.57
C GLY A 80 -9.02 15.88 42.88
N ARG A 81 -8.60 16.53 43.97
CA ARG A 81 -9.35 16.53 45.25
C ARG A 81 -10.66 17.34 45.17
N LYS A 82 -10.75 18.27 44.22
CA LYS A 82 -11.94 19.13 44.02
C LYS A 82 -12.88 18.59 42.96
N ASP A 83 -12.37 17.84 42.00
CA ASP A 83 -13.16 17.08 41.04
C ASP A 83 -12.37 15.82 40.63
N PRO A 84 -12.89 14.60 40.90
CA PRO A 84 -12.14 13.35 40.74
C PRO A 84 -11.77 13.01 39.29
N VAL A 85 -12.38 13.69 38.31
CA VAL A 85 -12.02 13.50 36.89
C VAL A 85 -10.65 14.10 36.55
N VAL A 86 -10.18 15.09 37.31
CA VAL A 86 -8.86 15.72 37.08
C VAL A 86 -7.76 14.77 37.56
N GLY A 87 -6.78 14.52 36.69
CA GLY A 87 -5.79 13.45 36.85
C GLY A 87 -6.30 12.06 36.42
N GLY A 88 -7.55 11.95 35.98
CA GLY A 88 -8.05 10.78 35.26
C GLY A 88 -7.35 10.61 33.90
N ARG A 89 -7.62 9.49 33.21
CA ARG A 89 -6.95 9.12 31.96
C ARG A 89 -7.91 9.05 30.78
N LEU A 90 -7.46 9.51 29.62
CA LEU A 90 -8.12 9.22 28.35
C LEU A 90 -7.37 8.04 27.70
N VAL A 91 -8.05 6.93 27.50
CA VAL A 91 -7.46 5.69 26.99
C VAL A 91 -8.21 5.16 25.79
N ASP A 92 -7.59 4.25 25.06
CA ASP A 92 -8.25 3.53 23.97
C ASP A 92 -9.34 2.58 24.47
N ASP A 93 -10.21 2.17 23.56
CA ASP A 93 -11.21 1.12 23.79
C ASP A 93 -10.57 -0.21 24.16
N ASP A 94 -11.22 -0.97 25.03
CA ASP A 94 -10.81 -2.31 25.47
C ASP A 94 -11.61 -3.45 24.82
N LEU A 95 -12.61 -3.14 23.99
CA LEU A 95 -13.49 -4.11 23.34
C LEU A 95 -13.31 -4.16 21.81
N ARG A 96 -12.61 -3.20 21.20
CA ARG A 96 -12.33 -3.17 19.76
C ARG A 96 -10.89 -2.78 19.43
N THR A 97 -10.50 -3.09 18.20
CA THR A 97 -9.26 -2.60 17.59
C THR A 97 -9.15 -1.07 17.69
N ASN A 98 -7.93 -0.58 17.89
CA ASN A 98 -7.61 0.84 17.92
C ASN A 98 -8.08 1.58 16.65
N GLY A 99 -8.26 2.90 16.78
CA GLY A 99 -8.60 3.77 15.66
C GLY A 99 -7.55 3.73 14.55
N LYS A 100 -7.95 4.15 13.35
CA LYS A 100 -7.08 4.22 12.17
C LYS A 100 -6.96 5.65 11.67
N MET A 101 -5.74 6.10 11.36
CA MET A 101 -5.48 7.36 10.67
C MET A 101 -5.20 7.06 9.20
N VAL A 102 -5.96 7.70 8.31
CA VAL A 102 -6.03 7.29 6.91
C VAL A 102 -6.11 8.49 5.98
N ASP A 103 -5.17 8.57 5.04
CA ASP A 103 -5.19 9.55 3.95
C ASP A 103 -6.35 9.29 2.97
N LEU A 104 -6.75 10.35 2.26
CA LEU A 104 -7.74 10.21 1.19
C LEU A 104 -7.19 9.40 0.01
N ASP A 105 -5.95 9.70 -0.37
CA ASP A 105 -5.29 9.17 -1.57
C ASP A 105 -3.78 9.47 -1.54
N PRO A 106 -2.91 8.66 -2.20
CA PRO A 106 -1.49 8.98 -2.35
C PRO A 106 -1.18 10.37 -2.91
N HIS A 107 -2.06 10.98 -3.72
CA HIS A 107 -1.86 12.34 -4.24
C HIS A 107 -2.58 13.43 -3.42
N ASN A 108 -3.30 13.07 -2.35
CA ASN A 108 -3.89 14.01 -1.40
C ASN A 108 -3.75 13.47 0.04
N GLN A 109 -2.54 13.64 0.57
CA GLN A 109 -2.14 13.25 1.93
C GLN A 109 -2.38 14.37 2.96
N MET A 110 -3.02 15.48 2.55
CA MET A 110 -3.15 16.69 3.38
C MET A 110 -4.50 16.79 4.09
N VAL A 111 -5.34 15.77 3.94
CA VAL A 111 -6.66 15.65 4.59
C VAL A 111 -6.87 14.27 5.26
N PRO A 112 -5.89 13.70 5.98
CA PRO A 112 -6.09 12.44 6.69
C PRO A 112 -7.28 12.51 7.64
N GLU A 113 -7.99 11.40 7.77
CA GLU A 113 -9.14 11.25 8.65
C GLU A 113 -8.88 10.19 9.72
N ILE A 114 -9.49 10.38 10.90
CA ILE A 114 -9.47 9.39 11.98
C ILE A 114 -10.75 8.56 11.92
N TYR A 115 -10.60 7.24 11.83
CA TYR A 115 -11.69 6.27 11.73
C TYR A 115 -11.74 5.32 12.92
N GLY A 116 -12.94 4.98 13.39
CA GLY A 116 -13.14 3.94 14.39
C GLY A 116 -12.55 4.21 15.78
N TRP A 117 -12.20 5.47 16.09
CA TRP A 117 -11.62 5.82 17.39
C TRP A 117 -12.71 5.85 18.48
N ARG A 118 -12.52 5.09 19.58
CA ARG A 118 -13.35 5.19 20.81
C ARG A 118 -12.43 5.60 21.95
N PRO A 119 -12.38 6.88 22.33
CA PRO A 119 -11.78 7.24 23.59
C PRO A 119 -12.68 6.80 24.76
N ARG A 120 -12.04 6.36 25.85
CA ARG A 120 -12.67 6.12 27.14
C ARG A 120 -12.03 7.03 28.17
N LEU A 121 -12.86 7.62 29.01
CA LEU A 121 -12.45 8.44 30.14
C LEU A 121 -12.49 7.59 31.40
N LEU A 122 -11.34 7.43 32.03
CA LEU A 122 -11.18 6.74 33.31
C LEU A 122 -10.89 7.74 34.42
N ASP A 123 -11.33 7.44 35.64
CA ASP A 123 -10.81 8.10 36.83
C ASP A 123 -9.37 7.67 37.13
N LYS A 124 -8.80 8.22 38.22
CA LYS A 124 -7.44 7.91 38.67
C LYS A 124 -7.24 6.45 39.13
N ASP A 125 -8.31 5.78 39.52
CA ASP A 125 -8.31 4.41 40.04
C ASP A 125 -8.58 3.38 38.93
N GLY A 126 -8.85 3.84 37.71
CA GLY A 126 -9.13 3.02 36.54
C GLY A 126 -10.61 2.70 36.33
N GLY A 127 -11.50 3.27 37.14
CA GLY A 127 -12.95 3.20 36.94
C GLY A 127 -13.35 3.97 35.69
N GLU A 128 -14.14 3.35 34.82
CA GLU A 128 -14.60 3.99 33.60
C GLU A 128 -15.79 4.92 33.87
N LEU A 129 -15.68 6.15 33.37
CA LEU A 129 -16.65 7.22 33.59
C LEU A 129 -17.52 7.50 32.36
N LEU A 130 -16.91 7.36 31.17
CA LEU A 130 -17.54 7.67 29.89
C LEU A 130 -16.77 6.97 28.75
N ARG A 131 -17.50 6.45 27.76
CA ARG A 131 -16.95 6.12 26.43
C ARG A 131 -17.84 6.68 25.33
N GLY A 132 -17.27 6.90 24.13
CA GLY A 132 -18.05 7.36 22.97
C GLY A 132 -17.33 7.18 21.65
N ASP A 133 -18.08 6.98 20.57
CA ASP A 133 -17.59 6.78 19.21
C ASP A 133 -17.27 8.12 18.54
N TYR A 134 -16.01 8.32 18.16
CA TYR A 134 -15.57 9.47 17.39
C TYR A 134 -16.11 9.39 15.96
N LEU A 135 -16.87 10.41 15.55
CA LEU A 135 -17.32 10.55 14.17
C LEU A 135 -16.11 10.91 13.28
N PRO A 136 -15.86 10.21 12.15
CA PRO A 136 -14.71 10.54 11.31
C PRO A 136 -14.69 12.00 10.86
N SER A 137 -13.50 12.60 10.96
CA SER A 137 -13.21 13.97 10.54
C SER A 137 -11.80 14.06 10.01
N ALA A 138 -11.63 14.92 9.00
CA ALA A 138 -10.33 15.26 8.43
C ALA A 138 -9.55 16.19 9.37
N VAL A 139 -8.24 16.20 9.18
CA VAL A 139 -7.37 17.22 9.75
C VAL A 139 -7.69 18.59 9.15
N GLU A 140 -7.62 19.61 9.98
CA GLU A 140 -7.76 21.01 9.63
C GLU A 140 -6.63 21.82 10.26
N ASP A 141 -6.46 23.05 9.80
CA ASP A 141 -5.50 23.99 10.38
C ASP A 141 -4.07 23.45 10.40
N MET A 142 -3.65 22.87 9.28
CA MET A 142 -2.34 22.26 9.19
C MET A 142 -1.26 23.28 8.83
N TRP A 143 -0.27 23.47 9.71
CA TRP A 143 0.85 24.40 9.51
C TRP A 143 2.05 24.05 10.39
N PRO A 144 3.24 24.65 10.13
CA PRO A 144 4.43 24.39 10.94
C PRO A 144 4.23 24.77 12.41
N ARG A 145 4.30 23.79 13.31
CA ARG A 145 4.41 24.01 14.75
C ARG A 145 5.79 24.49 15.13
N ALA A 146 6.83 23.89 14.57
CA ALA A 146 8.21 24.26 14.80
C ALA A 146 9.03 24.06 13.52
N MET A 147 10.26 24.55 13.53
CA MET A 147 11.26 24.21 12.51
C MET A 147 12.24 23.22 13.12
N LEU A 148 12.51 22.13 12.41
CA LEU A 148 13.50 21.13 12.81
C LEU A 148 14.92 21.64 12.51
N PRO A 149 15.97 21.08 13.17
CA PRO A 149 17.36 21.43 12.88
C PRO A 149 17.77 21.32 11.40
N SER A 150 17.16 20.42 10.62
CA SER A 150 17.38 20.32 9.17
C SER A 150 16.80 21.49 8.35
N GLY A 151 15.98 22.34 8.95
CA GLY A 151 15.20 23.36 8.24
C GLY A 151 13.86 22.86 7.69
N ARG A 152 13.51 21.58 7.89
CA ARG A 152 12.19 21.03 7.55
C ARG A 152 11.13 21.49 8.58
N PRO A 153 9.90 21.83 8.16
CA PRO A 153 8.83 22.15 9.10
C PRO A 153 8.33 20.91 9.85
N ASP A 154 8.11 21.05 11.15
CA ASP A 154 7.42 20.07 11.99
C ASP A 154 5.95 20.44 12.05
N ILE A 155 5.09 19.66 11.39
CA ILE A 155 3.70 20.03 11.15
C ILE A 155 2.82 19.72 12.37
N SER A 156 1.88 20.60 12.65
CA SER A 156 0.76 20.37 13.58
C SER A 156 -0.55 20.47 12.82
N GLY A 157 -1.54 19.71 13.27
CA GLY A 157 -2.90 19.74 12.73
C GLY A 157 -3.94 19.56 13.83
N THR A 158 -5.17 19.98 13.54
CA THR A 158 -6.31 19.83 14.44
C THR A 158 -7.34 18.88 13.87
N TYR A 159 -7.97 18.11 14.73
CA TYR A 159 -9.15 17.32 14.40
C TYR A 159 -10.27 17.77 15.34
N HIS A 160 -11.40 18.13 14.77
CA HIS A 160 -12.59 18.48 15.52
C HIS A 160 -13.74 17.59 15.05
N SER A 161 -14.37 16.91 15.99
CA SER A 161 -15.55 16.10 15.73
C SER A 161 -16.47 16.04 16.95
N VAL A 162 -17.41 15.10 16.91
CA VAL A 162 -18.26 14.70 18.03
C VAL A 162 -17.98 13.25 18.45
N LEU A 163 -18.17 12.98 19.75
CA LEU A 163 -18.38 11.64 20.28
C LEU A 163 -19.88 11.34 20.26
N THR A 164 -20.24 10.15 19.79
CA THR A 164 -21.61 9.63 19.64
C THR A 164 -21.75 8.32 20.41
N GLY A 165 -23.00 7.86 20.63
CA GLY A 165 -23.24 6.58 21.32
C GLY A 165 -22.63 6.60 22.72
N LEU A 166 -22.94 7.64 23.49
CA LEU A 166 -22.29 7.90 24.75
C LEU A 166 -22.74 6.87 25.80
N ASP A 167 -21.79 6.20 26.42
CA ASP A 167 -22.05 5.30 27.54
C ASP A 167 -21.39 5.87 28.80
N TRP A 168 -22.23 6.31 29.72
CA TRP A 168 -21.84 6.98 30.96
C TRP A 168 -21.90 6.00 32.12
N ALA A 169 -20.97 6.10 33.06
CA ALA A 169 -21.08 5.38 34.33
C ALA A 169 -22.42 5.66 35.01
N SER A 170 -22.97 4.64 35.69
CA SER A 170 -24.22 4.74 36.45
C SER A 170 -24.10 5.81 37.54
N ASP A 171 -22.96 5.84 38.22
CA ASP A 171 -22.66 6.76 39.30
C ASP A 171 -21.51 7.69 38.88
N LEU A 172 -21.80 8.98 38.77
CA LEU A 172 -20.82 10.02 38.43
C LEU A 172 -20.57 10.90 39.65
N ASP A 173 -19.46 10.67 40.36
CA ASP A 173 -19.07 11.48 41.52
C ASP A 173 -18.59 12.89 41.15
N SER A 174 -18.05 13.05 39.93
CA SER A 174 -17.58 14.31 39.37
C SER A 174 -18.72 15.33 39.19
N PRO A 175 -18.70 16.47 39.91
CA PRO A 175 -19.61 17.58 39.66
C PRO A 175 -19.55 18.08 38.22
N PHE A 176 -18.36 18.11 37.63
CA PHE A 176 -18.16 18.46 36.24
C PHE A 176 -18.90 17.50 35.30
N LEU A 177 -18.69 16.18 35.42
CA LEU A 177 -19.32 15.20 34.50
C LEU A 177 -20.84 15.19 34.61
N ARG A 178 -21.39 15.36 35.83
CA ARG A 178 -22.84 15.53 36.00
C ARG A 178 -23.36 16.75 35.25
N ALA A 179 -22.66 17.88 35.33
CA ALA A 179 -23.05 19.09 34.61
C ALA A 179 -22.87 18.95 33.09
N LEU A 180 -21.80 18.30 32.64
CA LEU A 180 -21.53 18.03 31.23
C LEU A 180 -22.66 17.15 30.65
N ARG A 181 -22.99 16.03 31.31
CA ARG A 181 -24.08 15.14 30.92
C ARG A 181 -25.43 15.86 30.87
N ALA A 182 -25.73 16.70 31.87
CA ALA A 182 -26.99 17.42 31.94
C ALA A 182 -27.17 18.49 30.85
N LEU A 183 -26.08 19.06 30.32
CA LEU A 183 -26.10 20.09 29.29
C LEU A 183 -25.91 19.53 27.86
N THR A 184 -25.61 18.25 27.75
CA THR A 184 -25.40 17.56 26.48
C THR A 184 -26.74 17.29 25.80
N GLU A 185 -26.89 17.74 24.56
CA GLU A 185 -28.05 17.48 23.70
C GLU A 185 -27.70 16.45 22.62
N ASP A 186 -28.73 15.84 22.03
CA ASP A 186 -28.63 14.86 20.94
C ASP A 186 -27.69 13.65 21.21
N ASP A 187 -27.40 13.36 22.48
CA ASP A 187 -26.46 12.32 22.93
C ASP A 187 -25.07 12.43 22.27
N MET A 188 -24.54 13.66 22.21
CA MET A 188 -23.24 13.94 21.60
C MET A 188 -22.34 14.83 22.48
N LEU A 189 -21.03 14.62 22.41
CA LEU A 189 -20.04 15.54 22.99
C LEU A 189 -19.16 16.11 21.88
N SER A 190 -18.86 17.41 21.89
CA SER A 190 -17.83 17.93 20.99
C SER A 190 -16.47 17.57 21.54
N ILE A 191 -15.56 17.18 20.65
CA ILE A 191 -14.17 16.93 20.97
C ILE A 191 -13.28 17.61 19.92
N LYS A 192 -12.29 18.37 20.38
CA LYS A 192 -11.23 18.92 19.53
C LYS A 192 -9.88 18.48 20.05
N VAL A 193 -9.02 18.02 19.14
CA VAL A 193 -7.64 17.62 19.44
C VAL A 193 -6.68 18.32 18.51
N THR A 194 -5.51 18.68 19.03
CA THR A 194 -4.35 19.14 18.29
C THR A 194 -3.28 18.07 18.43
N MET A 195 -2.70 17.64 17.31
CA MET A 195 -1.60 16.69 17.27
C MET A 195 -0.37 17.39 16.71
N ASP A 196 0.75 17.29 17.42
CA ASP A 196 2.03 17.84 17.00
C ASP A 196 3.21 16.97 17.44
N ALA A 197 4.41 17.33 17.00
CA ALA A 197 5.66 16.73 17.44
C ALA A 197 5.80 15.21 17.19
N VAL A 198 5.17 14.69 16.13
CA VAL A 198 5.30 13.29 15.73
C VAL A 198 6.74 13.03 15.27
N GLU A 199 7.40 12.06 15.90
CA GLU A 199 8.75 11.65 15.55
C GLU A 199 8.74 10.66 14.37
N ASP A 200 9.39 11.02 13.27
CA ASP A 200 9.49 10.20 12.05
C ASP A 200 10.84 9.50 11.91
N GLY A 201 11.81 9.86 12.75
CA GLY A 201 13.13 9.26 12.79
C GLY A 201 14.02 9.61 11.60
N VAL A 202 13.67 10.64 10.82
CA VAL A 202 14.43 11.04 9.62
C VAL A 202 15.74 11.77 10.00
N GLU A 203 15.73 12.59 11.05
CA GLU A 203 16.93 13.34 11.49
C GLU A 203 17.78 12.60 12.53
N LYS A 204 17.13 11.80 13.37
CA LYS A 204 17.73 11.05 14.48
C LYS A 204 16.94 9.76 14.67
N TRP A 205 17.55 8.72 15.25
CA TRP A 205 16.92 7.42 15.45
C TRP A 205 16.60 7.16 16.93
N PRO A 206 15.49 7.69 17.47
CA PRO A 206 15.10 7.46 18.85
C PRO A 206 14.12 6.28 18.99
N ASP A 207 13.96 5.79 20.21
CA ASP A 207 13.03 4.68 20.52
C ASP A 207 11.54 5.08 20.42
N ASN A 208 11.22 6.35 20.20
CA ASN A 208 9.86 6.91 20.21
C ASN A 208 9.32 7.32 18.83
N ILE A 209 9.82 6.71 17.74
CA ILE A 209 9.27 6.94 16.39
C ILE A 209 7.77 6.60 16.38
N THR A 210 6.99 7.31 15.57
CA THR A 210 5.52 7.34 15.51
C THR A 210 4.80 7.98 16.70
N PHE A 211 5.51 8.32 17.79
CA PHE A 211 4.89 9.03 18.92
C PHE A 211 4.99 10.54 18.75
N GLY A 212 3.93 11.23 19.18
CA GLY A 212 3.84 12.69 19.24
C GLY A 212 3.02 13.14 20.44
N ARG A 213 2.72 14.43 20.50
CA ARG A 213 1.92 15.05 21.55
C ARG A 213 0.49 15.25 21.07
N ILE A 214 -0.47 14.94 21.95
CA ILE A 214 -1.88 15.26 21.78
C ILE A 214 -2.33 16.22 22.89
N VAL A 215 -3.08 17.25 22.50
CA VAL A 215 -3.71 18.20 23.42
C VAL A 215 -5.14 18.43 22.96
N GLY A 216 -6.12 18.36 23.84
CA GLY A 216 -7.51 18.45 23.42
C GLY A 216 -8.50 18.88 24.49
N SER A 217 -9.74 19.08 24.07
CA SER A 217 -10.84 19.53 24.91
C SER A 217 -12.16 18.85 24.53
N ILE A 218 -13.00 18.56 25.54
CA ILE A 218 -14.33 17.96 25.41
C ILE A 218 -15.38 18.88 26.03
N GLY A 219 -16.50 19.09 25.34
CA GLY A 219 -17.64 19.89 25.81
C GLY A 219 -19.01 19.33 25.38
N PRO A 220 -20.13 19.95 25.83
CA PRO A 220 -21.51 19.44 25.66
C PRO A 220 -22.15 19.80 24.32
N TYR A 221 -22.36 18.88 23.37
CA TYR A 221 -22.96 19.27 22.08
C TYR A 221 -24.34 19.92 22.25
N PHE A 222 -24.64 20.96 21.47
CA PHE A 222 -25.98 21.57 21.42
C PHE A 222 -26.64 21.36 20.06
N SER A 223 -27.96 21.17 20.06
CA SER A 223 -28.70 20.73 18.89
C SER A 223 -28.61 21.74 17.74
N GLY A 224 -28.27 21.21 16.57
CA GLY A 224 -28.11 21.99 15.34
C GLY A 224 -26.76 22.71 15.22
N GLU A 225 -25.82 22.47 16.11
CA GLU A 225 -24.45 22.90 15.89
C GLU A 225 -23.74 22.02 14.84
N PRO A 226 -22.79 22.56 14.08
CA PRO A 226 -21.92 21.73 13.24
C PRO A 226 -21.15 20.71 14.08
N ARG A 227 -20.84 19.57 13.49
CA ARG A 227 -20.17 18.44 14.15
C ARG A 227 -18.66 18.53 14.08
N ARG A 228 -18.09 19.19 13.05
CA ARG A 228 -16.63 19.18 12.79
C ARG A 228 -15.90 20.50 12.94
N PHE A 229 -16.60 21.59 13.26
CA PHE A 229 -15.97 22.89 13.52
C PHE A 229 -16.84 23.71 14.49
N VAL A 230 -16.38 24.89 14.92
CA VAL A 230 -17.18 25.81 15.76
C VAL A 230 -17.91 26.79 14.87
N ALA A 231 -19.25 26.85 14.77
CA ALA A 231 -19.90 27.96 14.08
C ALA A 231 -19.79 29.29 14.88
N GLY A 232 -18.66 29.98 14.74
CA GLY A 232 -18.31 31.17 15.53
C GLY A 232 -17.66 32.26 14.68
N ARG A 233 -16.60 32.87 15.20
CA ARG A 233 -15.74 33.84 14.52
C ARG A 233 -14.42 33.18 14.14
N ARG A 234 -13.81 33.64 13.06
CA ARG A 234 -12.50 33.17 12.60
C ARG A 234 -11.52 34.34 12.54
N LEU A 235 -10.52 34.32 13.41
CA LEU A 235 -9.43 35.28 13.39
C LEU A 235 -8.32 34.74 12.48
N ARG A 236 -7.98 35.51 11.45
CA ARG A 236 -7.01 35.14 10.41
C ARG A 236 -5.71 35.92 10.64
N LYS A 237 -4.61 35.31 10.19
CA LYS A 237 -3.28 35.90 10.19
C LYS A 237 -3.28 37.01 9.13
N PRO A 238 -2.98 38.27 9.48
CA PRO A 238 -3.10 39.38 8.54
C PRO A 238 -2.00 39.38 7.48
N ASP A 239 -0.79 38.98 7.85
CA ASP A 239 0.39 38.87 7.00
C ASP A 239 1.45 37.97 7.64
N ASP A 240 2.54 37.68 6.91
CA ASP A 240 3.64 36.82 7.35
C ASP A 240 4.41 37.32 8.58
N LYS A 241 4.28 38.61 8.94
CA LYS A 241 4.98 39.19 10.10
C LYS A 241 4.32 38.82 11.42
N SER A 242 3.03 38.47 11.40
CA SER A 242 2.39 37.95 12.62
C SER A 242 3.04 36.61 13.01
N PRO A 243 3.41 36.41 14.29
CA PRO A 243 3.96 35.15 14.76
C PRO A 243 2.89 34.07 14.96
N LEU A 244 1.61 34.41 14.79
CA LEU A 244 0.46 33.55 15.07
C LEU A 244 -0.14 32.97 13.78
N PHE A 245 -0.75 31.79 13.88
CA PHE A 245 -1.62 31.22 12.86
C PHE A 245 -3.09 31.48 13.16
N HIS A 246 -3.97 31.09 12.25
CA HIS A 246 -5.41 31.31 12.39
C HIS A 246 -5.97 30.71 13.71
N ALA A 247 -7.01 31.34 14.25
CA ALA A 247 -7.62 30.94 15.52
C ALA A 247 -9.15 31.02 15.43
N PRO A 248 -9.88 29.93 15.76
CA PRO A 248 -11.32 30.01 15.95
C PRO A 248 -11.66 30.69 17.29
N CYS A 249 -12.80 31.37 17.31
CA CYS A 249 -13.26 32.16 18.43
C CYS A 249 -14.78 32.01 18.58
N ARG A 250 -15.28 31.91 19.81
CA ARG A 250 -16.74 31.91 20.10
C ARG A 250 -17.07 32.97 21.12
N VAL A 251 -18.14 33.71 20.85
CA VAL A 251 -18.72 34.65 21.79
C VAL A 251 -19.87 33.94 22.51
N ASP A 252 -19.82 33.93 23.84
CA ASP A 252 -20.92 33.52 24.70
C ASP A 252 -21.56 34.76 25.34
N GLU A 253 -22.71 35.15 24.80
CA GLU A 253 -23.44 36.34 25.26
C GLU A 253 -24.02 36.17 26.67
N ARG A 254 -24.32 34.92 27.08
CA ARG A 254 -24.91 34.62 28.39
C ARG A 254 -23.89 34.86 29.50
N SER A 255 -22.66 34.38 29.32
CA SER A 255 -21.58 34.60 30.28
C SER A 255 -20.79 35.90 30.05
N SER A 256 -21.08 36.62 28.96
CA SER A 256 -20.26 37.73 28.45
C SER A 256 -18.78 37.32 28.29
N THR A 257 -18.52 36.14 27.70
CA THR A 257 -17.17 35.60 27.57
C THR A 257 -16.84 35.34 26.11
N ILE A 258 -15.63 35.72 25.70
CA ILE A 258 -15.03 35.26 24.46
C ILE A 258 -14.12 34.09 24.78
N PHE A 259 -14.27 33.00 24.03
CA PHE A 259 -13.34 31.88 24.04
C PHE A 259 -12.51 31.92 22.77
N LEU A 260 -11.19 31.89 22.92
CA LEU A 260 -10.22 31.99 21.84
C LEU A 260 -9.30 30.75 21.88
N ASP A 261 -9.33 29.94 20.83
CA ASP A 261 -8.45 28.76 20.70
C ASP A 261 -7.13 29.16 20.05
N LEU A 262 -6.10 29.30 20.88
CA LEU A 262 -4.73 29.58 20.45
C LEU A 262 -3.87 28.30 20.41
N GLY A 263 -4.45 27.14 20.72
CA GLY A 263 -3.71 25.89 20.90
C GLY A 263 -2.95 25.47 19.64
N ASN A 264 -3.50 25.72 18.45
CA ASN A 264 -2.78 25.53 17.20
C ASN A 264 -2.19 26.83 16.62
N SER A 265 -2.60 28.00 17.11
CA SER A 265 -2.17 29.30 16.59
C SER A 265 -0.72 29.66 16.95
N ILE A 266 -0.30 29.37 18.19
CA ILE A 266 1.03 29.74 18.69
C ILE A 266 2.07 28.68 18.27
N PRO A 267 3.17 29.03 17.59
CA PRO A 267 4.24 28.07 17.27
C PRO A 267 4.96 27.58 18.54
N ALA A 268 5.61 26.41 18.47
CA ALA A 268 6.54 25.94 19.50
C ALA A 268 7.98 26.39 19.23
N THR A 269 8.79 26.39 20.27
CA THR A 269 10.22 26.70 20.21
C THR A 269 11.02 25.60 19.48
N LYS A 270 10.58 24.35 19.59
CA LYS A 270 11.15 23.15 18.96
C LYS A 270 10.09 22.03 18.97
N ARG A 271 10.35 20.91 18.27
CA ARG A 271 9.54 19.69 18.36
C ARG A 271 9.28 19.30 19.82
N GLY A 272 8.01 19.16 20.19
CA GLY A 272 7.56 18.77 21.54
C GLY A 272 7.91 19.78 22.65
N GLY A 273 8.47 20.94 22.29
CA GLY A 273 8.86 21.97 23.24
C GLY A 273 7.70 22.87 23.68
N PRO A 274 7.99 23.83 24.59
CA PRO A 274 7.02 24.83 24.97
C PRO A 274 6.68 25.75 23.79
N LEU A 275 5.50 26.37 23.87
CA LEU A 275 5.07 27.42 22.96
C LEU A 275 6.06 28.60 22.97
N LYS A 276 6.19 29.30 21.83
CA LYS A 276 6.96 30.53 21.75
C LYS A 276 6.29 31.62 22.58
N ASP A 277 7.10 32.43 23.25
CA ASP A 277 6.63 33.65 23.88
C ASP A 277 6.19 34.65 22.80
N VAL A 278 4.92 35.04 22.85
CA VAL A 278 4.29 36.00 21.93
C VAL A 278 3.99 37.33 22.61
N GLY A 279 4.49 37.52 23.84
CA GLY A 279 4.23 38.68 24.67
C GLY A 279 2.76 38.79 25.12
N PRO A 280 2.43 39.83 25.89
CA PRO A 280 1.06 40.07 26.32
C PRO A 280 0.15 40.37 25.13
N LEU A 281 -0.97 39.63 25.06
CA LEU A 281 -1.99 39.78 24.03
C LEU A 281 -3.21 40.51 24.59
N SER A 282 -3.91 41.25 23.74
CA SER A 282 -5.22 41.83 24.08
C SER A 282 -6.22 41.61 22.96
N LEU A 283 -7.49 41.42 23.33
CA LEU A 283 -8.59 41.51 22.38
C LEU A 283 -8.84 42.97 22.02
N ALA A 284 -9.10 43.21 20.74
CA ALA A 284 -9.44 44.51 20.19
C ALA A 284 -10.63 44.38 19.23
N VAL A 285 -11.29 45.50 18.95
CA VAL A 285 -12.08 45.64 17.73
C VAL A 285 -11.35 46.52 16.73
N LEU A 286 -11.58 46.31 15.43
CA LEU A 286 -11.07 47.21 14.40
C LEU A 286 -12.10 48.31 14.11
N GLY A 287 -11.63 49.56 14.08
CA GLY A 287 -12.37 50.70 13.56
C GLY A 287 -12.55 50.62 12.04
N ASP A 288 -13.36 51.54 11.48
CA ASP A 288 -13.58 51.62 10.03
C ASP A 288 -12.29 52.03 9.27
N ASP A 289 -11.34 52.66 9.97
CA ASP A 289 -10.00 52.98 9.50
C ASP A 289 -8.98 51.84 9.68
N GLY A 290 -9.44 50.67 10.15
CA GLY A 290 -8.59 49.51 10.44
C GLY A 290 -7.77 49.62 11.73
N ARG A 291 -7.87 50.72 12.48
CA ARG A 291 -7.09 50.89 13.72
C ARG A 291 -7.69 50.06 14.86
N PRO A 292 -6.85 49.38 15.66
CA PRO A 292 -7.34 48.58 16.77
C PRO A 292 -7.76 49.46 17.96
N GLN A 293 -8.93 49.17 18.52
CA GLN A 293 -9.39 49.64 19.83
C GLN A 293 -9.33 48.46 20.81
N THR A 294 -8.37 48.50 21.73
CA THR A 294 -8.19 47.48 22.77
C THR A 294 -9.42 47.39 23.70
N LEU A 295 -9.85 46.17 23.96
CA LEU A 295 -10.98 45.84 24.85
C LEU A 295 -10.48 45.33 26.19
N ALA A 296 -9.81 44.18 26.20
CA ALA A 296 -9.46 43.44 27.39
C ALA A 296 -8.20 42.59 27.17
N PRO A 297 -7.36 42.39 28.18
CA PRO A 297 -6.19 41.51 28.08
C PRO A 297 -6.63 40.06 27.88
N VAL A 298 -5.81 39.30 27.15
CA VAL A 298 -5.92 37.84 27.05
C VAL A 298 -5.01 37.25 28.13
N GLU A 299 -5.57 36.96 29.29
CA GLU A 299 -4.84 36.46 30.45
C GLU A 299 -4.67 34.94 30.42
N GLY A 300 -3.72 34.43 31.22
CA GLY A 300 -3.54 32.99 31.46
C GLY A 300 -2.73 32.24 30.40
N ILE A 301 -2.05 32.96 29.50
CA ILE A 301 -1.08 32.40 28.54
C ILE A 301 0.28 32.30 29.23
N ASP A 302 0.44 31.29 30.09
CA ASP A 302 1.68 30.93 30.79
C ASP A 302 2.30 29.66 30.19
N GLY A 303 3.40 29.16 30.79
CA GLY A 303 4.13 28.00 30.27
C GLY A 303 3.32 26.69 30.20
N ASP A 304 2.28 26.56 31.03
CA ASP A 304 1.42 25.38 31.08
C ASP A 304 0.10 25.56 30.31
N PHE A 305 -0.13 26.74 29.72
CA PHE A 305 -1.40 27.11 29.07
C PHE A 305 -1.86 26.09 28.02
N TYR A 306 -0.91 25.56 27.24
CA TYR A 306 -1.23 24.63 26.17
C TYR A 306 -1.77 23.32 26.73
N GLU A 307 -0.99 22.62 27.56
CA GLU A 307 -1.39 21.34 28.13
C GLU A 307 -2.53 21.47 29.15
N ARG A 308 -2.53 22.53 29.98
CA ARG A 308 -3.51 22.73 31.06
C ARG A 308 -4.89 23.12 30.51
N ASP A 309 -4.95 24.08 29.60
CA ASP A 309 -6.21 24.70 29.15
C ASP A 309 -6.54 24.36 27.69
N ALA A 310 -5.83 23.39 27.10
CA ALA A 310 -5.88 23.04 25.67
C ALA A 310 -5.54 24.23 24.74
N GLY A 311 -4.81 25.22 25.25
CA GLY A 311 -4.55 26.48 24.56
C GLY A 311 -5.80 27.35 24.35
N ILE A 312 -6.85 27.17 25.15
CA ILE A 312 -8.10 27.94 25.05
C ILE A 312 -8.13 29.05 26.10
N ALA A 313 -8.00 30.30 25.65
CA ALA A 313 -8.14 31.47 26.50
C ALA A 313 -9.63 31.86 26.64
N ALA A 314 -10.02 32.35 27.83
CA ALA A 314 -11.36 32.86 28.10
C ALA A 314 -11.27 34.31 28.58
N VAL A 315 -11.88 35.24 27.85
CA VAL A 315 -11.84 36.67 28.13
C VAL A 315 -13.22 37.18 28.48
N ARG A 316 -13.39 37.65 29.72
CA ARG A 316 -14.66 38.21 30.18
C ARG A 316 -14.80 39.67 29.76
N LEU A 317 -15.94 40.00 29.17
CA LEU A 317 -16.26 41.33 28.69
C LEU A 317 -17.30 42.02 29.57
N THR A 318 -17.17 43.33 29.69
CA THR A 318 -18.27 44.21 30.12
C THR A 318 -19.40 44.18 29.08
N LYS A 319 -20.63 44.53 29.49
CA LYS A 319 -21.76 44.62 28.56
C LYS A 319 -21.52 45.64 27.43
N LYS A 320 -20.77 46.72 27.70
CA LYS A 320 -20.38 47.71 26.68
C LYS A 320 -19.46 47.11 25.62
N GLN A 321 -18.42 46.37 26.04
CA GLN A 321 -17.51 45.67 25.12
C GLN A 321 -18.24 44.58 24.34
N LEU A 322 -19.12 43.81 24.99
CA LEU A 322 -19.94 42.78 24.33
C LEU A 322 -20.85 43.38 23.24
N SER A 323 -21.46 44.54 23.52
CA SER A 323 -22.24 45.25 22.50
C SER A 323 -21.37 45.74 21.34
N LEU A 324 -20.12 46.13 21.60
CA LEU A 324 -19.22 46.65 20.57
C LEU A 324 -18.81 45.55 19.57
N ILE A 325 -18.45 44.37 20.08
CA ILE A 325 -18.03 43.25 19.21
C ILE A 325 -19.19 42.74 18.34
N SER A 326 -20.45 42.92 18.73
CA SER A 326 -21.61 42.43 17.97
C SER A 326 -21.74 43.01 16.56
N ARG A 327 -21.05 44.13 16.27
CA ARG A 327 -21.11 44.85 14.98
C ARG A 327 -19.74 45.25 14.44
N ARG A 328 -18.65 44.81 15.08
CA ARG A 328 -17.28 45.19 14.73
C ARG A 328 -16.42 43.94 14.56
N ARG A 329 -15.42 44.05 13.67
CA ARG A 329 -14.41 43.03 13.45
C ARG A 329 -13.59 42.86 14.71
N LEU A 330 -13.44 41.62 15.16
CA LEU A 330 -12.61 41.24 16.29
C LEU A 330 -11.16 41.06 15.84
N ALA A 331 -10.23 41.43 16.70
CA ALA A 331 -8.80 41.27 16.50
C ALA A 331 -8.09 40.87 17.81
N VAL A 332 -6.91 40.27 17.65
CA VAL A 332 -5.92 40.09 18.72
C VAL A 332 -4.74 40.98 18.39
N VAL A 333 -4.29 41.78 19.36
CA VAL A 333 -3.20 42.73 19.21
C VAL A 333 -2.09 42.48 20.23
N SER A 334 -0.88 42.90 19.88
CA SER A 334 0.25 42.96 20.81
C SER A 334 0.08 44.12 21.80
N SER A 335 0.90 44.12 22.86
CA SER A 335 1.03 45.22 23.81
C SER A 335 1.94 46.36 23.33
N ALA A 336 2.29 46.43 22.03
CA ALA A 336 3.11 47.51 21.49
C ALA A 336 2.35 48.85 21.52
N ASP A 337 3.09 49.97 21.40
CA ASP A 337 2.51 51.30 21.23
C ASP A 337 3.00 51.92 19.90
N PRO A 338 2.15 52.03 18.86
CA PRO A 338 0.75 51.59 18.83
C PRO A 338 0.59 50.05 18.77
N PRO A 339 -0.57 49.50 19.20
CA PRO A 339 -0.81 48.06 19.15
C PRO A 339 -0.75 47.49 17.72
N VAL A 340 -0.05 46.38 17.55
CA VAL A 340 0.07 45.69 16.25
C VAL A 340 -0.99 44.60 16.16
N VAL A 341 -1.73 44.55 15.06
CA VAL A 341 -2.73 43.49 14.79
C VAL A 341 -2.00 42.19 14.46
N LEU A 342 -2.22 41.16 15.26
CA LEU A 342 -1.62 39.84 15.09
C LEU A 342 -2.60 38.83 14.49
N LEU A 343 -3.90 38.96 14.80
CA LEU A 343 -4.98 38.21 14.18
C LEU A 343 -6.20 39.12 14.01
N ALA A 344 -6.98 38.95 12.95
CA ALA A 344 -8.22 39.70 12.72
C ALA A 344 -9.26 38.92 11.91
N GLU A 345 -10.54 39.21 12.12
CA GLU A 345 -11.59 38.81 11.16
C GLU A 345 -11.33 39.47 9.79
N ASN A 346 -11.79 38.83 8.71
CA ASN A 346 -11.78 39.43 7.38
C ASN A 346 -12.71 40.67 7.29
N ASP A 347 -12.66 41.38 6.16
CA ASP A 347 -13.28 42.71 6.04
C ASP A 347 -14.80 42.75 6.24
N ASP A 348 -15.52 41.67 5.91
CA ASP A 348 -16.97 41.56 6.15
C ASP A 348 -17.33 40.70 7.38
N ALA A 349 -16.32 40.35 8.19
CA ALA A 349 -16.40 39.53 9.40
C ALA A 349 -17.16 38.22 9.21
N THR A 350 -16.96 37.57 8.07
CA THR A 350 -17.59 36.28 7.76
C THR A 350 -16.65 35.11 7.95
N TRP A 351 -17.27 33.97 8.25
CA TRP A 351 -16.62 32.69 8.18
C TRP A 351 -17.57 31.68 7.58
N ILE A 352 -17.12 31.02 6.51
CA ILE A 352 -17.84 29.92 5.87
C ILE A 352 -17.05 28.64 6.09
N HIS A 353 -17.74 27.57 6.48
CA HIS A 353 -17.11 26.29 6.73
C HIS A 353 -18.06 25.13 6.43
N ALA A 354 -17.52 24.06 5.85
CA ALA A 354 -18.27 22.83 5.63
C ALA A 354 -18.32 21.98 6.90
N ASP A 355 -19.43 21.29 7.14
CA ASP A 355 -19.54 20.34 8.25
C ASP A 355 -18.81 19.02 7.98
N GLY A 356 -18.53 18.72 6.71
CA GLY A 356 -17.69 17.62 6.25
C GLY A 356 -17.03 18.02 4.95
N ALA A 357 -15.75 17.68 4.80
CA ALA A 357 -14.92 18.17 3.70
C ALA A 357 -14.33 17.04 2.84
N VAL A 358 -14.30 15.79 3.30
CA VAL A 358 -13.67 14.68 2.57
C VAL A 358 -14.72 13.65 2.16
N PHE A 359 -14.73 13.27 0.88
CA PHE A 359 -15.75 12.39 0.31
C PHE A 359 -15.16 11.36 -0.64
N ARG A 360 -15.81 10.20 -0.66
CA ARG A 360 -15.55 9.09 -1.58
C ARG A 360 -16.81 8.84 -2.40
N LEU A 361 -16.73 8.94 -3.72
CA LEU A 361 -17.85 8.84 -4.64
C LEU A 361 -17.67 7.65 -5.58
N HIS A 362 -18.77 6.96 -5.87
CA HIS A 362 -18.80 5.77 -6.72
C HIS A 362 -19.82 5.95 -7.84
N PRO A 363 -19.38 6.28 -9.08
CA PRO A 363 -20.30 6.41 -10.20
C PRO A 363 -21.05 5.08 -10.44
N GLY A 364 -22.36 5.16 -10.70
CA GLY A 364 -23.21 3.97 -10.93
C GLY A 364 -23.70 3.23 -9.67
N SER A 365 -23.25 3.63 -8.47
CA SER A 365 -23.70 3.10 -7.17
C SER A 365 -24.69 4.06 -6.49
N PRO A 366 -25.50 3.63 -5.49
CA PRO A 366 -26.22 4.56 -4.61
C PRO A 366 -25.32 5.64 -3.95
N ALA A 367 -24.01 5.42 -3.88
CA ALA A 367 -23.00 6.39 -3.42
C ALA A 367 -22.44 7.32 -4.52
N LYS A 368 -23.20 7.56 -5.60
CA LYS A 368 -22.82 8.51 -6.67
C LYS A 368 -22.88 9.97 -6.26
N THR A 369 -23.58 10.28 -5.16
CA THR A 369 -23.73 11.65 -4.63
C THR A 369 -23.23 11.73 -3.21
N ALA A 370 -22.61 12.85 -2.85
CA ALA A 370 -22.33 13.22 -1.46
C ALA A 370 -22.91 14.61 -1.18
N SER A 371 -23.37 14.81 0.06
CA SER A 371 -23.91 16.09 0.50
C SER A 371 -23.19 16.55 1.77
N THR A 372 -23.00 17.86 1.87
CA THR A 372 -22.49 18.51 3.08
C THR A 372 -23.24 19.80 3.34
N THR A 373 -23.22 20.28 4.58
CA THR A 373 -23.80 21.57 4.94
C THR A 373 -22.68 22.59 5.04
N LEU A 374 -22.75 23.64 4.23
CA LEU A 374 -21.95 24.84 4.42
C LEU A 374 -22.65 25.73 5.45
N TYR A 375 -21.93 26.11 6.49
CA TYR A 375 -22.38 27.07 7.48
C TYR A 375 -21.67 28.39 7.23
N ALA A 376 -22.41 29.48 7.26
CA ALA A 376 -21.88 30.83 7.20
C ALA A 376 -22.27 31.61 8.46
N THR A 377 -21.29 32.26 9.07
CA THR A 377 -21.50 33.22 10.14
C THR A 377 -21.03 34.61 9.71
N ARG A 378 -21.60 35.64 10.34
CA ARG A 378 -21.10 37.02 10.31
C ARG A 378 -21.09 37.54 11.73
N PHE A 379 -19.95 38.07 12.19
CA PHE A 379 -19.74 38.48 13.59
C PHE A 379 -20.08 37.34 14.59
N GLY A 380 -19.90 36.08 14.19
CA GLY A 380 -20.23 34.91 15.00
C GLY A 380 -21.71 34.53 15.05
N GLN A 381 -22.59 35.26 14.37
CA GLN A 381 -24.02 34.95 14.27
C GLN A 381 -24.35 34.34 12.90
N PRO A 382 -25.39 33.48 12.78
CA PRO A 382 -25.78 32.89 11.50
C PRO A 382 -26.02 33.94 10.40
N ALA A 383 -25.34 33.78 9.27
CA ALA A 383 -25.47 34.70 8.15
C ALA A 383 -26.57 34.23 7.19
N LYS A 384 -27.79 34.77 7.34
CA LYS A 384 -28.95 34.46 6.48
C LYS A 384 -28.81 35.02 5.06
N ALA A 385 -29.29 34.26 4.07
CA ALA A 385 -29.38 34.66 2.67
C ALA A 385 -28.02 35.10 2.07
N MET A 386 -26.94 34.52 2.59
CA MET A 386 -25.60 34.71 2.05
C MET A 386 -25.45 33.82 0.82
N ARG A 387 -25.00 34.42 -0.28
CA ARG A 387 -24.65 33.69 -1.50
C ARG A 387 -23.21 33.21 -1.42
N LEU A 388 -23.02 31.92 -1.65
CA LEU A 388 -21.74 31.21 -1.61
C LEU A 388 -21.41 30.73 -3.02
N PHE A 389 -20.15 30.78 -3.40
CA PHE A 389 -19.67 30.12 -4.61
C PHE A 389 -19.20 28.71 -4.30
N LEU A 390 -19.29 27.82 -5.28
CA LEU A 390 -18.56 26.56 -5.33
C LEU A 390 -17.80 26.49 -6.66
N ASP A 391 -16.50 26.26 -6.60
CA ASP A 391 -15.63 26.26 -7.77
C ASP A 391 -14.83 24.96 -7.84
N ALA A 392 -15.13 24.13 -8.84
CA ALA A 392 -14.43 22.89 -9.15
C ALA A 392 -13.18 23.11 -10.04
N GLY A 393 -12.84 24.37 -10.34
CA GLY A 393 -11.78 24.75 -11.26
C GLY A 393 -12.21 24.70 -12.73
N LYS A 394 -11.30 25.14 -13.61
CA LYS A 394 -11.54 25.14 -15.07
C LYS A 394 -11.10 23.80 -15.67
N GLY A 395 -11.94 23.22 -16.52
CA GLY A 395 -11.61 22.02 -17.30
C GLY A 395 -12.56 20.85 -17.03
N ALA A 396 -12.27 19.71 -17.64
CA ALA A 396 -13.03 18.48 -17.38
C ALA A 396 -12.66 17.95 -15.98
N HIS A 397 -13.66 17.80 -15.12
CA HIS A 397 -13.53 17.21 -13.78
C HIS A 397 -14.63 16.14 -13.58
N PRO A 398 -14.38 15.10 -12.76
CA PRO A 398 -15.31 13.98 -12.58
C PRO A 398 -16.48 14.30 -11.62
N LEU A 399 -16.90 15.56 -11.57
CA LEU A 399 -17.90 16.08 -10.64
C LEU A 399 -18.93 16.94 -11.37
N SER A 400 -20.18 16.84 -10.93
CA SER A 400 -21.23 17.84 -11.18
C SER A 400 -21.48 18.60 -9.88
N VAL A 401 -21.25 19.91 -9.92
CA VAL A 401 -21.27 20.81 -8.76
C VAL A 401 -22.23 21.96 -9.05
N PRO A 402 -23.06 22.40 -8.09
CA PRO A 402 -23.83 23.63 -8.26
C PRO A 402 -22.91 24.85 -8.20
N ASP A 403 -23.06 25.83 -9.08
CA ASP A 403 -22.19 27.03 -9.11
C ASP A 403 -22.31 27.88 -7.82
N GLU A 404 -23.50 27.89 -7.22
CA GLU A 404 -23.81 28.70 -6.07
C GLU A 404 -24.70 27.97 -5.06
N ALA A 405 -24.63 28.42 -3.81
CA ALA A 405 -25.55 28.04 -2.76
C ALA A 405 -26.00 29.27 -1.94
N VAL A 406 -27.19 29.22 -1.36
CA VAL A 406 -27.73 30.32 -0.54
C VAL A 406 -28.09 29.81 0.84
N THR A 407 -27.61 30.51 1.86
CA THR A 407 -27.85 30.11 3.25
C THR A 407 -29.27 30.44 3.73
N ASP A 408 -29.82 29.53 4.54
CA ASP A 408 -31.12 29.67 5.19
C ASP A 408 -31.08 30.64 6.41
N ALA A 409 -32.17 30.71 7.17
CA ALA A 409 -32.25 31.55 8.37
C ALA A 409 -31.28 31.15 9.50
N LYS A 410 -30.78 29.91 9.48
CA LYS A 410 -29.78 29.37 10.41
C LYS A 410 -28.37 29.46 9.83
N GLY A 411 -28.17 30.17 8.71
CA GLY A 411 -26.87 30.33 8.07
C GLY A 411 -26.37 29.07 7.38
N ARG A 412 -27.27 28.14 7.03
CA ARG A 412 -26.92 26.82 6.46
C ARG A 412 -27.26 26.73 4.98
N ALA A 413 -26.40 26.13 4.19
CA ALA A 413 -26.68 25.77 2.80
C ALA A 413 -26.27 24.31 2.57
N VAL A 414 -27.21 23.45 2.23
CA VAL A 414 -26.92 22.05 1.86
C VAL A 414 -26.47 22.04 0.41
N VAL A 415 -25.28 21.49 0.16
CA VAL A 415 -24.73 21.32 -1.18
C VAL A 415 -24.61 19.84 -1.48
N THR A 416 -24.99 19.44 -2.69
CA THR A 416 -24.93 18.06 -3.16
C THR A 416 -24.05 17.99 -4.40
N ILE A 417 -23.02 17.16 -4.34
CA ILE A 417 -22.07 16.94 -5.42
C ILE A 417 -22.31 15.54 -5.97
N THR A 418 -22.33 15.41 -7.30
CA THR A 418 -22.48 14.12 -7.99
C THR A 418 -21.18 13.75 -8.69
N GLY A 419 -20.71 12.52 -8.51
CA GLY A 419 -19.55 11.99 -9.21
C GLY A 419 -19.94 11.42 -10.58
N THR A 420 -19.10 11.65 -11.57
CA THR A 420 -19.19 11.04 -12.91
C THR A 420 -18.01 10.09 -13.13
N ASP A 421 -18.10 9.22 -14.13
CA ASP A 421 -16.98 8.34 -14.51
C ASP A 421 -15.74 9.18 -14.84
N PRO A 422 -14.62 9.03 -14.10
CA PRO A 422 -13.40 9.78 -14.37
C PRO A 422 -12.61 9.22 -15.57
N GLY A 423 -12.93 8.04 -16.08
CA GLY A 423 -12.27 7.41 -17.23
C GLY A 423 -10.89 6.82 -16.91
N ASN A 424 -10.63 6.43 -15.65
CA ASN A 424 -9.36 5.86 -15.16
C ASN A 424 -8.10 6.63 -15.61
N PRO A 425 -7.97 7.93 -15.28
CA PRO A 425 -6.85 8.74 -15.74
C PRO A 425 -5.51 8.33 -15.10
N ARG A 426 -5.54 7.63 -13.96
CA ARG A 426 -4.36 7.24 -13.17
C ARG A 426 -3.92 5.79 -13.41
N LYS A 427 -4.64 5.04 -14.26
CA LYS A 427 -4.38 3.66 -14.68
C LYS A 427 -4.36 2.64 -13.54
N LYS A 428 -3.29 2.65 -12.73
CA LYS A 428 -3.00 1.64 -11.69
C LYS A 428 -3.61 2.01 -10.33
N ILE A 429 -3.86 3.30 -10.10
CA ILE A 429 -4.59 3.80 -8.94
C ILE A 429 -6.03 4.07 -9.37
N ASP A 430 -6.97 3.43 -8.68
CA ASP A 430 -8.40 3.50 -9.00
C ASP A 430 -8.96 4.92 -8.80
N GLY A 431 -9.59 5.46 -9.84
CA GLY A 431 -10.36 6.70 -9.82
C GLY A 431 -9.57 7.96 -10.14
N ALA A 432 -10.09 9.09 -9.69
CA ALA A 432 -9.47 10.41 -9.77
C ALA A 432 -9.75 11.24 -8.50
N LEU A 433 -8.90 12.25 -8.28
CA LEU A 433 -9.13 13.27 -7.28
C LEU A 433 -9.78 14.50 -7.89
N ALA A 434 -10.61 15.16 -7.09
CA ALA A 434 -11.18 16.45 -7.43
C ALA A 434 -11.32 17.30 -6.15
N GLU A 435 -11.23 18.61 -6.30
CA GLU A 435 -11.45 19.56 -5.22
C GLU A 435 -12.53 20.56 -5.62
N VAL A 436 -13.32 21.01 -4.66
CA VAL A 436 -14.29 22.09 -4.84
C VAL A 436 -14.01 23.15 -3.78
N SER A 437 -13.51 24.31 -4.23
CA SER A 437 -13.32 25.46 -3.35
C SER A 437 -14.67 26.12 -3.06
N TYR A 438 -14.87 26.63 -1.85
CA TYR A 438 -16.09 27.37 -1.50
C TYR A 438 -15.75 28.66 -0.75
N GLY A 439 -16.65 29.63 -0.85
CA GLY A 439 -16.49 30.90 -0.13
C GLY A 439 -17.61 31.89 -0.41
N SER A 440 -17.44 33.10 0.09
CA SER A 440 -18.41 34.18 -0.11
C SER A 440 -18.35 34.71 -1.54
N LEU A 441 -19.50 34.87 -2.22
CA LEU A 441 -19.54 35.55 -3.52
C LEU A 441 -19.14 37.03 -3.46
N ARG A 442 -18.99 37.61 -2.27
CA ARG A 442 -18.41 38.95 -2.10
C ARG A 442 -16.87 38.96 -2.24
N ARG A 443 -16.23 37.79 -2.12
CA ARG A 443 -14.79 37.58 -2.22
C ARG A 443 -14.48 36.31 -3.03
N PRO A 444 -14.84 36.27 -4.32
CA PRO A 444 -14.68 35.06 -5.14
C PRO A 444 -13.22 34.61 -5.33
N GLY A 445 -12.24 35.51 -5.09
CA GLY A 445 -10.81 35.18 -5.14
C GLY A 445 -10.20 34.70 -3.81
N GLU A 446 -10.99 34.61 -2.74
CA GLU A 446 -10.53 34.23 -1.40
C GLU A 446 -11.41 33.09 -0.86
N PRO A 447 -11.15 31.83 -1.25
CA PRO A 447 -11.91 30.69 -0.75
C PRO A 447 -11.75 30.57 0.77
N ASP A 448 -12.87 30.30 1.44
CA ASP A 448 -12.90 30.05 2.89
C ASP A 448 -12.53 28.60 3.22
N GLY A 449 -12.65 27.67 2.25
CA GLY A 449 -12.21 26.28 2.39
C GLY A 449 -12.37 25.47 1.11
N LYS A 450 -12.12 24.16 1.21
CA LYS A 450 -12.21 23.21 0.10
C LYS A 450 -12.90 21.92 0.53
N LEU A 451 -13.59 21.29 -0.42
CA LEU A 451 -14.09 19.93 -0.34
C LEU A 451 -13.19 19.03 -1.20
N SER A 452 -12.69 17.94 -0.64
CA SER A 452 -11.83 16.97 -1.31
C SER A 452 -12.61 15.70 -1.65
N PHE A 453 -12.53 15.27 -2.90
CA PHE A 453 -13.24 14.12 -3.42
C PHE A 453 -12.27 13.10 -4.00
N ARG A 454 -12.50 11.84 -3.67
CA ARG A 454 -12.04 10.70 -4.46
C ARG A 454 -13.21 10.11 -5.22
N VAL A 455 -13.15 10.16 -6.55
CA VAL A 455 -14.16 9.57 -7.43
C VAL A 455 -13.59 8.28 -8.00
N PHE A 456 -14.14 7.14 -7.63
CA PHE A 456 -13.65 5.83 -8.08
C PHE A 456 -14.03 5.53 -9.53
N ASP A 457 -13.25 4.69 -10.20
CA ASP A 457 -13.62 4.17 -11.51
C ASP A 457 -14.82 3.22 -11.36
N PRO A 458 -15.78 3.24 -12.31
CA PRO A 458 -16.71 2.15 -12.48
C PRO A 458 -15.94 0.86 -12.74
N TYR A 459 -16.26 -0.19 -11.99
CA TYR A 459 -15.65 -1.50 -12.20
C TYR A 459 -16.71 -2.54 -12.49
N ARG A 460 -16.61 -3.18 -13.65
CA ARG A 460 -17.47 -4.29 -14.05
C ARG A 460 -16.77 -5.59 -13.74
N ALA A 461 -17.21 -6.27 -12.67
CA ALA A 461 -16.68 -7.56 -12.30
C ALA A 461 -16.89 -8.59 -13.43
N PRO A 462 -15.90 -9.47 -13.70
CA PRO A 462 -16.08 -10.60 -14.61
C PRO A 462 -17.15 -11.55 -14.04
N ARG A 463 -17.84 -12.27 -14.92
CA ARG A 463 -18.90 -13.21 -14.51
C ARG A 463 -18.38 -14.38 -13.68
N ARG A 464 -17.12 -14.77 -13.90
CA ARG A 464 -16.41 -15.86 -13.21
C ARG A 464 -15.00 -15.37 -12.85
N PRO A 465 -14.85 -14.58 -11.78
CA PRO A 465 -13.54 -14.12 -11.36
C PRO A 465 -12.65 -15.31 -10.98
N THR A 466 -11.35 -15.21 -11.24
CA THR A 466 -10.35 -16.21 -10.85
C THR A 466 -9.26 -15.59 -9.99
N TRP A 467 -8.54 -16.43 -9.25
CA TRP A 467 -7.40 -15.98 -8.45
C TRP A 467 -6.34 -15.29 -9.32
N LEU A 468 -5.82 -15.97 -10.35
CA LEU A 468 -4.64 -15.48 -11.08
C LEU A 468 -4.91 -14.22 -11.90
N ARG A 469 -6.12 -14.08 -12.47
CA ARG A 469 -6.46 -12.95 -13.33
C ARG A 469 -7.00 -11.75 -12.55
N ASP A 470 -7.94 -11.98 -11.63
CA ASP A 470 -8.80 -10.91 -11.14
C ASP A 470 -8.47 -10.52 -9.70
N VAL A 471 -8.20 -11.49 -8.83
CA VAL A 471 -8.03 -11.25 -7.38
C VAL A 471 -6.57 -11.02 -7.00
N ARG A 472 -5.66 -11.90 -7.43
CA ARG A 472 -4.24 -11.84 -7.08
C ARG A 472 -3.60 -10.49 -7.43
N PRO A 473 -3.84 -9.85 -8.60
CA PRO A 473 -3.23 -8.55 -8.88
C PRO A 473 -3.63 -7.45 -7.87
N LEU A 474 -4.89 -7.46 -7.41
CA LEU A 474 -5.36 -6.51 -6.40
C LEU A 474 -4.72 -6.82 -5.04
N PHE A 475 -4.74 -8.08 -4.61
CA PHE A 475 -4.16 -8.48 -3.34
C PHE A 475 -2.63 -8.36 -3.29
N GLN A 476 -1.94 -8.59 -4.41
CA GLN A 476 -0.51 -8.33 -4.54
C GLN A 476 -0.19 -6.84 -4.32
N GLN A 477 -1.01 -5.94 -4.88
CA GLN A 477 -0.85 -4.50 -4.65
C GLN A 477 -0.97 -4.17 -3.14
N TYR A 478 -1.93 -4.75 -2.44
CA TYR A 478 -2.05 -4.58 -0.98
C TYR A 478 -0.91 -5.24 -0.20
N ALA A 479 -0.43 -6.42 -0.62
CA ALA A 479 0.73 -7.08 -0.02
C ALA A 479 2.02 -6.26 -0.22
N ASN A 480 2.12 -5.51 -1.31
CA ASN A 480 3.20 -4.59 -1.62
C ASN A 480 3.15 -3.35 -0.73
N LEU A 481 1.98 -2.72 -0.61
CA LEU A 481 1.79 -1.45 0.11
C LEU A 481 1.69 -1.59 1.64
N TYR A 482 1.30 -2.76 2.15
CA TYR A 482 1.12 -3.03 3.58
C TYR A 482 1.91 -4.27 4.02
N PRO A 483 3.25 -4.23 3.98
CA PRO A 483 4.11 -5.37 4.32
C PRO A 483 3.91 -5.93 5.73
N VAL A 484 3.38 -5.13 6.66
CA VAL A 484 3.03 -5.56 8.01
C VAL A 484 1.99 -6.68 8.03
N MET A 485 1.14 -6.77 7.00
CA MET A 485 0.13 -7.81 6.90
C MET A 485 0.75 -9.20 6.81
N ARG A 486 1.95 -9.36 6.22
CA ARG A 486 2.60 -10.68 6.07
C ARG A 486 2.91 -11.38 7.40
N ASP A 487 2.98 -10.62 8.50
CA ASP A 487 3.15 -11.18 9.85
C ASP A 487 1.91 -11.98 10.31
N VAL A 488 0.77 -11.79 9.64
CA VAL A 488 -0.53 -12.42 9.95
C VAL A 488 -1.09 -13.20 8.75
N LEU A 489 -1.03 -12.61 7.55
CA LEU A 489 -1.64 -13.08 6.31
C LEU A 489 -0.85 -12.53 5.11
N ASP A 490 -0.30 -13.40 4.28
CA ASP A 490 0.20 -12.99 2.97
C ASP A 490 -0.95 -12.93 1.96
N LEU A 491 -1.38 -11.71 1.63
CA LEU A 491 -2.42 -11.47 0.63
C LEU A 491 -2.00 -11.91 -0.77
N ALA A 492 -0.71 -12.05 -1.08
CA ALA A 492 -0.24 -12.52 -2.38
C ALA A 492 -0.28 -14.06 -2.53
N ASN A 493 -0.57 -14.81 -1.46
CA ASN A 493 -0.62 -16.28 -1.44
C ASN A 493 -2.08 -16.79 -1.36
N TYR A 494 -2.48 -17.64 -2.31
CA TYR A 494 -3.83 -18.18 -2.41
C TYR A 494 -4.24 -19.02 -1.19
N ASN A 495 -3.37 -19.92 -0.74
CA ASN A 495 -3.63 -20.82 0.39
C ASN A 495 -3.85 -20.02 1.68
N HIS A 496 -2.99 -19.01 1.90
CA HIS A 496 -3.11 -18.09 3.02
C HIS A 496 -4.42 -17.30 2.99
N VAL A 497 -4.82 -16.79 1.82
CA VAL A 497 -6.10 -16.09 1.62
C VAL A 497 -7.29 -17.00 1.95
N LEU A 498 -7.27 -18.26 1.48
CA LEU A 498 -8.36 -19.20 1.75
C LEU A 498 -8.45 -19.60 3.21
N GLN A 499 -7.31 -19.81 3.88
CA GLN A 499 -7.26 -20.07 5.32
C GLN A 499 -7.92 -18.94 6.12
N HIS A 500 -7.80 -17.70 5.65
CA HIS A 500 -8.34 -16.51 6.31
C HIS A 500 -9.61 -15.95 5.64
N ARG A 501 -10.25 -16.69 4.72
CA ARG A 501 -11.35 -16.19 3.87
C ARG A 501 -12.49 -15.53 4.66
N THR A 502 -12.85 -16.09 5.81
CA THR A 502 -13.92 -15.58 6.66
C THR A 502 -13.56 -14.22 7.25
N TYR A 503 -12.31 -14.04 7.68
CA TYR A 503 -11.84 -12.77 8.23
C TYR A 503 -11.72 -11.71 7.14
N ILE A 504 -11.11 -12.04 6.00
CA ILE A 504 -10.98 -11.14 4.84
C ILE A 504 -12.35 -10.67 4.37
N ARG A 505 -13.31 -11.59 4.24
CA ARG A 505 -14.69 -11.24 3.87
C ARG A 505 -15.33 -10.28 4.87
N ARG A 506 -15.15 -10.52 6.18
CA ARG A 506 -15.70 -9.65 7.25
C ARG A 506 -15.08 -8.25 7.22
N THR A 507 -13.78 -8.12 6.99
CA THR A 507 -13.11 -6.81 6.95
C THR A 507 -13.43 -6.04 5.67
N LEU A 508 -13.55 -6.71 4.51
CA LEU A 508 -13.98 -6.10 3.25
C LEU A 508 -15.42 -5.55 3.34
N LEU A 509 -16.32 -6.28 4.01
CA LEU A 509 -17.73 -5.89 4.16
C LEU A 509 -18.00 -4.99 5.37
N ALA A 510 -17.00 -4.72 6.22
CA ALA A 510 -17.15 -3.80 7.33
C ALA A 510 -17.48 -2.39 6.81
N SER A 511 -18.27 -1.63 7.58
CA SER A 511 -18.53 -0.21 7.30
C SER A 511 -17.21 0.54 7.08
N SER A 512 -17.18 1.50 6.16
CA SER A 512 -16.01 2.36 5.94
C SER A 512 -15.58 3.12 7.20
N ASP A 513 -16.48 3.28 8.17
CA ASP A 513 -16.18 3.95 9.44
C ASP A 513 -15.53 3.02 10.47
N SER A 514 -15.52 1.71 10.20
CA SER A 514 -14.93 0.69 11.07
C SER A 514 -13.41 0.77 11.06
N PRO A 515 -12.74 0.58 12.22
CA PRO A 515 -11.29 0.43 12.26
C PRO A 515 -10.82 -0.90 11.62
N ASN A 516 -11.75 -1.85 11.43
CA ASN A 516 -11.48 -3.15 10.80
C ASN A 516 -11.77 -3.16 9.28
N HIS A 517 -12.17 -2.03 8.68
CA HIS A 517 -12.40 -1.97 7.25
C HIS A 517 -11.11 -2.25 6.47
N MET A 518 -11.16 -3.20 5.54
CA MET A 518 -10.08 -3.48 4.61
C MET A 518 -10.48 -3.01 3.20
N PRO A 519 -9.56 -2.38 2.46
CA PRO A 519 -8.19 -2.02 2.86
C PRO A 519 -8.15 -0.85 3.86
N VAL A 520 -7.05 -0.74 4.61
CA VAL A 520 -6.84 0.32 5.61
C VAL A 520 -7.01 1.71 4.99
N THR A 521 -6.53 1.90 3.76
CA THR A 521 -6.65 3.16 3.00
C THR A 521 -8.03 3.47 2.44
N ARG A 522 -9.00 2.55 2.52
CA ARG A 522 -10.33 2.72 1.92
C ARG A 522 -10.26 3.08 0.44
N ASP A 523 -9.26 2.52 -0.25
CA ASP A 523 -8.92 2.79 -1.65
C ASP A 523 -9.39 1.69 -2.61
N LEU A 524 -10.02 0.63 -2.09
CA LEU A 524 -10.65 -0.41 -2.89
C LEU A 524 -12.06 0.05 -3.27
N SER A 525 -12.33 0.17 -4.57
CA SER A 525 -13.67 0.50 -5.04
C SER A 525 -14.67 -0.62 -4.68
N PRO A 526 -15.95 -0.28 -4.40
CA PRO A 526 -17.00 -1.26 -4.13
C PRO A 526 -17.12 -2.33 -5.21
N GLY A 527 -16.97 -1.98 -6.49
CA GLY A 527 -17.02 -2.97 -7.58
C GLY A 527 -15.91 -4.03 -7.48
N LYS A 528 -14.68 -3.62 -7.17
CA LYS A 528 -13.57 -4.56 -6.95
C LYS A 528 -13.73 -5.35 -5.66
N ARG A 529 -14.18 -4.70 -4.57
CA ARG A 529 -14.54 -5.37 -3.31
C ARG A 529 -15.59 -6.45 -3.55
N ASP A 530 -16.66 -6.13 -4.26
CA ASP A 530 -17.78 -7.03 -4.52
C ASP A 530 -17.35 -8.20 -5.41
N MET A 531 -16.44 -7.98 -6.38
CA MET A 531 -15.80 -9.05 -7.15
C MET A 531 -15.03 -10.02 -6.24
N ILE A 532 -14.19 -9.49 -5.35
CA ILE A 532 -13.39 -10.30 -4.41
C ILE A 532 -14.31 -11.09 -3.47
N VAL A 533 -15.34 -10.45 -2.92
CA VAL A 533 -16.32 -11.12 -2.05
C VAL A 533 -17.07 -12.21 -2.83
N SER A 534 -17.51 -11.93 -4.06
CA SER A 534 -18.16 -12.93 -4.92
C SER A 534 -17.23 -14.10 -5.26
N TRP A 535 -15.93 -13.85 -5.42
CA TRP A 535 -14.95 -14.91 -5.63
C TRP A 535 -14.76 -15.75 -4.35
N LEU A 536 -14.58 -15.11 -3.18
CA LEU A 536 -14.47 -15.80 -1.89
C LEU A 536 -15.68 -16.69 -1.57
N ASP A 537 -16.87 -16.26 -2.00
CA ASP A 537 -18.14 -16.96 -1.78
C ASP A 537 -18.42 -18.05 -2.84
N SER A 538 -17.54 -18.24 -3.83
CA SER A 538 -17.75 -19.22 -4.91
C SER A 538 -17.35 -20.65 -4.53
N GLY A 539 -18.24 -21.62 -4.79
CA GLY A 539 -17.98 -23.07 -4.73
C GLY A 539 -17.56 -23.62 -3.35
N PRO A 540 -17.17 -24.91 -3.26
CA PRO A 540 -16.48 -25.41 -2.06
C PRO A 540 -15.10 -24.75 -1.88
N LEU A 541 -14.41 -24.44 -3.00
CA LEU A 541 -13.19 -23.63 -3.09
C LEU A 541 -13.31 -22.62 -4.25
N PRO A 542 -12.87 -21.36 -4.08
CA PRO A 542 -12.80 -20.38 -5.15
C PRO A 542 -11.91 -20.80 -6.32
N PRO A 543 -12.21 -20.43 -7.58
CA PRO A 543 -11.44 -20.84 -8.74
C PRO A 543 -10.06 -20.18 -8.78
N LEU A 544 -9.04 -21.00 -9.04
CA LEU A 544 -7.63 -20.58 -9.20
C LEU A 544 -7.37 -19.96 -10.58
N LEU A 545 -7.73 -20.70 -11.64
CA LEU A 545 -7.43 -20.38 -13.03
C LEU A 545 -8.54 -20.91 -13.94
N ASP A 546 -8.98 -20.09 -14.88
CA ASP A 546 -9.83 -20.47 -16.00
C ASP A 546 -9.45 -19.58 -17.20
N ILE A 547 -9.20 -20.19 -18.37
CA ILE A 547 -8.66 -19.49 -19.55
C ILE A 547 -9.65 -19.58 -20.71
N THR A 548 -10.65 -18.73 -20.69
CA THR A 548 -11.79 -18.74 -21.61
C THR A 548 -11.66 -17.76 -22.79
N THR A 549 -10.69 -16.85 -22.76
CA THR A 549 -10.41 -15.92 -23.87
C THR A 549 -8.92 -15.92 -24.28
N VAL A 550 -8.64 -15.39 -25.47
CA VAL A 550 -7.27 -15.27 -26.00
C VAL A 550 -6.44 -14.30 -25.16
N GLU A 551 -7.06 -13.24 -24.62
CA GLU A 551 -6.41 -12.29 -23.71
C GLU A 551 -5.99 -12.99 -22.41
N GLU A 552 -6.84 -13.83 -21.83
CA GLU A 552 -6.48 -14.63 -20.65
C GLU A 552 -5.33 -15.59 -20.94
N LEU A 553 -5.33 -16.22 -22.12
CA LEU A 553 -4.24 -17.10 -22.54
C LEU A 553 -2.91 -16.33 -22.64
N ARG A 554 -2.92 -15.12 -23.20
CA ARG A 554 -1.74 -14.26 -23.29
C ARG A 554 -1.22 -13.85 -21.91
N ASP A 555 -2.12 -13.50 -20.98
CA ASP A 555 -1.74 -13.13 -19.61
C ASP A 555 -1.11 -14.32 -18.85
N VAL A 556 -1.64 -15.53 -19.04
CA VAL A 556 -1.11 -16.75 -18.40
C VAL A 556 0.23 -17.16 -19.02
N LEU A 557 0.37 -17.11 -20.35
CA LEU A 557 1.66 -17.34 -21.03
C LEU A 557 2.72 -16.33 -20.57
N GLN A 558 2.36 -15.06 -20.37
CA GLN A 558 3.27 -14.08 -19.79
C GLN A 558 3.72 -14.48 -18.38
N GLN A 559 2.84 -15.05 -17.54
CA GLN A 559 3.22 -15.53 -16.21
C GLN A 559 4.07 -16.80 -16.26
N ALA A 560 3.75 -17.76 -17.14
CA ALA A 560 4.57 -18.96 -17.35
C ALA A 560 6.00 -18.60 -17.77
N MET A 561 6.17 -17.61 -18.65
CA MET A 561 7.49 -17.10 -19.03
C MET A 561 8.30 -16.58 -17.83
N VAL A 562 7.63 -15.95 -16.85
CA VAL A 562 8.30 -15.47 -15.63
C VAL A 562 8.61 -16.65 -14.69
N VAL A 563 7.81 -17.72 -14.69
CA VAL A 563 8.12 -18.96 -13.94
C VAL A 563 9.45 -19.54 -14.43
N GLU A 564 9.65 -19.73 -15.73
CA GLU A 564 10.91 -20.26 -16.27
C GLU A 564 12.09 -19.30 -16.04
N LEU A 565 11.84 -17.99 -16.07
CA LEU A 565 12.88 -17.03 -15.70
C LEU A 565 13.25 -17.10 -14.20
N ALA A 566 12.34 -17.53 -13.32
CA ALA A 566 12.55 -17.57 -11.88
C ALA A 566 13.35 -18.79 -11.40
N THR A 567 13.51 -19.82 -12.22
CA THR A 567 14.33 -21.01 -11.92
C THR A 567 15.82 -20.78 -12.26
N VAL A 568 16.09 -19.94 -13.28
CA VAL A 568 17.44 -19.71 -13.82
C VAL A 568 18.42 -19.09 -12.81
N PRO A 569 18.13 -17.96 -12.12
CA PRO A 569 19.08 -17.33 -11.20
C PRO A 569 19.51 -18.20 -10.00
N PRO A 570 18.63 -18.95 -9.31
CA PRO A 570 19.02 -19.91 -8.27
C PRO A 570 20.04 -20.95 -8.75
N TYR A 571 19.78 -21.55 -9.91
CA TYR A 571 20.67 -22.55 -10.49
C TYR A 571 22.02 -21.94 -10.90
N LEU A 572 21.98 -20.73 -11.49
CA LEU A 572 23.17 -19.96 -11.82
C LEU A 572 23.99 -19.55 -10.58
N ALA A 573 23.35 -19.13 -9.49
CA ALA A 573 24.03 -18.76 -8.26
C ALA A 573 24.84 -19.94 -7.68
N ALA A 574 24.22 -21.12 -7.61
CA ALA A 574 24.90 -22.34 -7.20
C ALA A 574 26.04 -22.71 -8.16
N LEU A 575 25.79 -22.68 -9.47
CA LEU A 575 26.82 -22.98 -10.49
C LEU A 575 28.01 -22.03 -10.40
N MET A 576 27.77 -20.73 -10.25
CA MET A 576 28.81 -19.70 -10.19
C MET A 576 29.64 -19.77 -8.91
N SER A 577 29.08 -20.31 -7.82
CA SER A 577 29.81 -20.51 -6.57
C SER A 577 30.91 -21.59 -6.66
N ILE A 578 30.92 -22.42 -7.70
CA ILE A 578 31.90 -23.51 -7.86
C ILE A 578 33.26 -22.94 -8.30
N LYS A 579 34.33 -23.31 -7.59
CA LYS A 579 35.71 -22.90 -7.91
C LYS A 579 36.16 -23.52 -9.25
N PRO A 580 37.01 -22.83 -10.04
CA PRO A 580 37.54 -23.38 -11.29
C PRO A 580 38.15 -24.78 -11.12
N GLY A 581 37.74 -25.73 -11.96
CA GLY A 581 38.25 -27.11 -11.96
C GLY A 581 37.73 -28.02 -10.83
N ARG A 582 36.80 -27.54 -9.99
CA ARG A 582 36.18 -28.33 -8.90
C ARG A 582 34.75 -28.71 -9.25
N ASN A 583 34.23 -29.76 -8.61
CA ASN A 583 32.85 -30.25 -8.77
C ASN A 583 32.39 -30.35 -10.25
N VAL A 584 33.31 -30.73 -11.15
CA VAL A 584 33.15 -30.55 -12.62
C VAL A 584 31.89 -31.24 -13.16
N LYS A 585 31.59 -32.46 -12.69
CA LYS A 585 30.38 -33.19 -13.11
C LYS A 585 29.10 -32.51 -12.64
N ILE A 586 29.06 -32.06 -11.38
CA ILE A 586 27.93 -31.31 -10.81
C ILE A 586 27.73 -30.00 -11.59
N ALA A 587 28.81 -29.25 -11.85
CA ALA A 587 28.76 -28.02 -12.64
C ALA A 587 28.25 -28.26 -14.06
N GLY A 588 28.57 -29.40 -14.66
CA GLY A 588 28.05 -29.82 -15.98
C GLY A 588 26.55 -30.08 -15.95
N LEU A 589 26.06 -30.82 -14.95
CA LEU A 589 24.63 -31.12 -14.79
C LEU A 589 23.81 -29.85 -14.57
N ILE A 590 24.20 -29.00 -13.62
CA ILE A 590 23.47 -27.74 -13.35
C ILE A 590 23.48 -26.83 -14.58
N ARG A 591 24.59 -26.75 -15.31
CA ARG A 591 24.67 -25.95 -16.53
C ARG A 591 23.73 -26.46 -17.63
N ALA A 592 23.60 -27.77 -17.80
CA ALA A 592 22.68 -28.36 -18.77
C ALA A 592 21.24 -27.93 -18.46
N VAL A 593 20.80 -28.12 -17.21
CA VAL A 593 19.46 -27.70 -16.75
C VAL A 593 19.24 -26.19 -16.95
N VAL A 594 20.21 -25.33 -16.60
CA VAL A 594 20.08 -23.88 -16.84
C VAL A 594 19.83 -23.53 -18.32
N LEU A 595 20.49 -24.23 -19.24
CA LEU A 595 20.28 -23.98 -20.68
C LEU A 595 18.90 -24.47 -21.15
N GLU A 596 18.39 -25.54 -20.56
CA GLU A 596 17.03 -26.05 -20.81
C GLU A 596 15.97 -25.08 -20.28
N GLU A 597 16.10 -24.57 -19.06
CA GLU A 597 15.20 -23.54 -18.50
C GLU A 597 15.17 -22.25 -19.36
N MET A 598 16.31 -21.84 -19.90
CA MET A 598 16.37 -20.71 -20.84
C MET A 598 15.66 -21.03 -22.16
N GLN A 599 15.74 -22.28 -22.63
CA GLN A 599 15.00 -22.74 -23.79
C GLN A 599 13.49 -22.78 -23.50
N HIS A 600 13.06 -23.19 -22.30
CA HIS A 600 11.65 -23.17 -21.88
C HIS A 600 11.11 -21.74 -21.89
N MET A 601 11.83 -20.79 -21.27
CA MET A 601 11.47 -19.37 -21.31
C MET A 601 11.32 -18.87 -22.76
N ALA A 602 12.27 -19.20 -23.65
CA ALA A 602 12.23 -18.86 -25.06
C ALA A 602 11.03 -19.50 -25.78
N GLN A 603 10.70 -20.75 -25.45
CA GLN A 603 9.57 -21.48 -26.00
C GLN A 603 8.23 -20.84 -25.61
N VAL A 604 8.09 -20.39 -24.37
CA VAL A 604 6.91 -19.63 -23.92
C VAL A 604 6.79 -18.30 -24.64
N CYS A 605 7.91 -17.62 -24.91
CA CYS A 605 7.90 -16.40 -25.72
C CYS A 605 7.39 -16.65 -27.14
N ASN A 606 7.82 -17.74 -27.78
CA ASN A 606 7.31 -18.16 -29.09
C ASN A 606 5.81 -18.48 -29.06
N LEU A 607 5.33 -19.19 -28.02
CA LEU A 607 3.90 -19.46 -27.80
C LEU A 607 3.10 -18.16 -27.65
N LEU A 608 3.58 -17.21 -26.84
CA LEU A 608 2.93 -15.93 -26.60
C LEU A 608 2.87 -15.07 -27.88
N ASN A 609 3.97 -15.00 -28.63
CA ASN A 609 4.02 -14.33 -29.92
C ASN A 609 3.04 -14.96 -30.92
N ALA A 610 2.98 -16.29 -31.00
CA ALA A 610 2.16 -17.01 -31.96
C ALA A 610 0.66 -16.74 -31.77
N VAL A 611 0.20 -16.57 -30.54
CA VAL A 611 -1.20 -16.20 -30.24
C VAL A 611 -1.45 -14.68 -30.30
N GLY A 612 -0.52 -13.90 -30.88
CA GLY A 612 -0.63 -12.45 -31.08
C GLY A 612 -0.34 -11.60 -29.83
N GLY A 613 0.28 -12.18 -28.81
CA GLY A 613 0.79 -11.44 -27.64
C GLY A 613 2.18 -10.85 -27.88
N GLN A 614 2.72 -10.18 -26.85
CA GLN A 614 4.06 -9.61 -26.85
C GLN A 614 4.71 -9.87 -25.48
N PRO A 615 5.78 -10.68 -25.40
CA PRO A 615 6.50 -10.89 -24.15
C PRO A 615 7.02 -9.59 -23.55
N ARG A 616 6.81 -9.39 -22.26
CA ARG A 616 7.39 -8.30 -21.45
C ARG A 616 8.48 -8.88 -20.56
N ILE A 617 9.73 -8.62 -20.90
CA ILE A 617 10.91 -9.14 -20.20
C ILE A 617 11.71 -7.96 -19.60
N GLY A 618 12.19 -8.12 -18.35
CA GLY A 618 13.07 -7.14 -17.71
C GLY A 618 12.40 -5.88 -17.16
N ARG A 619 11.07 -5.87 -17.01
CA ARG A 619 10.39 -4.83 -16.21
C ARG A 619 10.66 -5.07 -14.72
N PRO A 620 10.95 -4.04 -13.90
CA PRO A 620 11.37 -4.23 -12.51
C PRO A 620 10.50 -5.18 -11.69
N GLY A 621 9.17 -5.03 -11.73
CA GLY A 621 8.24 -5.91 -10.99
C GLY A 621 7.99 -7.28 -11.62
N LEU A 622 8.54 -7.54 -12.82
CA LEU A 622 8.56 -8.86 -13.45
C LEU A 622 9.92 -9.56 -13.30
N VAL A 623 10.92 -8.90 -12.71
CA VAL A 623 12.18 -9.55 -12.34
C VAL A 623 11.93 -10.39 -11.10
N PRO A 624 12.19 -11.71 -11.13
CA PRO A 624 12.03 -12.57 -9.96
C PRO A 624 12.83 -12.08 -8.76
N VAL A 625 12.27 -12.24 -7.57
CA VAL A 625 12.83 -11.76 -6.30
C VAL A 625 13.25 -12.96 -5.48
N TYR A 626 14.41 -12.85 -4.83
CA TYR A 626 14.94 -13.88 -3.95
C TYR A 626 15.38 -13.28 -2.60
N PRO A 627 15.14 -13.96 -1.47
CA PRO A 627 14.29 -15.15 -1.37
C PRO A 627 12.82 -14.80 -1.69
N GLY A 628 12.09 -15.69 -2.38
CA GLY A 628 10.72 -15.40 -2.81
C GLY A 628 9.99 -16.61 -3.41
N ALA A 629 8.68 -16.47 -3.59
CA ALA A 629 7.85 -17.51 -4.18
C ALA A 629 7.94 -17.52 -5.71
N LEU A 630 7.60 -18.66 -6.33
CA LEU A 630 7.48 -18.71 -7.79
C LEU A 630 6.26 -17.90 -8.29
N PRO A 631 6.34 -17.33 -9.51
CA PRO A 631 5.22 -16.65 -10.17
C PRO A 631 4.04 -17.59 -10.47
N ALA A 632 2.97 -17.07 -11.08
CA ALA A 632 1.78 -17.84 -11.49
C ALA A 632 1.06 -18.64 -10.37
N GLY A 633 1.42 -18.43 -9.09
CA GLY A 633 0.86 -19.18 -7.98
C GLY A 633 1.23 -20.67 -7.98
N VAL A 634 2.28 -21.06 -8.72
CA VAL A 634 2.86 -22.41 -8.66
C VAL A 634 3.74 -22.51 -7.42
N LEU A 635 3.73 -23.67 -6.76
CA LEU A 635 4.48 -23.96 -5.54
C LEU A 635 4.48 -22.78 -4.55
N PRO A 636 3.30 -22.25 -4.16
CA PRO A 636 3.17 -20.96 -3.46
C PRO A 636 3.84 -20.94 -2.09
N ASP A 637 4.12 -22.12 -1.52
CA ASP A 637 4.72 -22.31 -0.20
C ASP A 637 6.24 -22.61 -0.28
N LEU A 638 6.80 -22.73 -1.50
CA LEU A 638 8.23 -22.87 -1.72
C LEU A 638 8.90 -21.48 -1.73
N GLU A 639 9.86 -21.27 -0.84
CA GLU A 639 10.75 -20.11 -0.87
C GLU A 639 12.00 -20.44 -1.70
N VAL A 640 12.08 -19.87 -2.91
CA VAL A 640 13.23 -19.98 -3.80
C VAL A 640 14.31 -19.00 -3.36
N ARG A 641 15.55 -19.47 -3.24
CA ARG A 641 16.67 -18.73 -2.64
C ARG A 641 17.90 -18.73 -3.53
N LEU A 642 18.75 -17.70 -3.39
CA LEU A 642 20.06 -17.63 -4.04
C LEU A 642 21.11 -18.12 -3.05
N ARG A 643 21.64 -19.33 -3.22
CA ARG A 643 22.70 -19.86 -2.36
C ARG A 643 23.84 -20.46 -3.16
N LYS A 644 24.98 -20.64 -2.49
CA LYS A 644 26.09 -21.45 -3.01
C LYS A 644 25.66 -22.91 -3.20
N LEU A 645 26.42 -23.66 -3.99
CA LEU A 645 26.21 -25.09 -4.15
C LEU A 645 26.33 -25.82 -2.80
N SER A 646 25.27 -26.54 -2.42
CA SER A 646 25.28 -27.55 -1.38
C SER A 646 24.28 -28.65 -1.75
N ILE A 647 24.45 -29.85 -1.17
CA ILE A 647 23.53 -30.96 -1.40
C ILE A 647 22.12 -30.63 -0.88
N GLU A 648 22.05 -29.94 0.26
CA GLU A 648 20.78 -29.50 0.85
C GLU A 648 20.06 -28.51 -0.05
N HIS A 649 20.76 -27.54 -0.64
CA HIS A 649 20.11 -26.57 -1.53
C HIS A 649 19.56 -27.23 -2.80
N VAL A 650 20.31 -28.16 -3.40
CA VAL A 650 19.85 -28.94 -4.57
C VAL A 650 18.62 -29.78 -4.19
N ARG A 651 18.65 -30.46 -3.04
CA ARG A 651 17.54 -31.30 -2.58
C ARG A 651 16.29 -30.50 -2.22
N ASP A 652 16.46 -29.42 -1.46
CA ASP A 652 15.34 -28.74 -0.81
C ASP A 652 14.70 -27.67 -1.72
N VAL A 653 15.44 -27.14 -2.70
CA VAL A 653 14.94 -26.14 -3.66
C VAL A 653 14.85 -26.72 -5.07
N PHE A 654 15.96 -27.20 -5.65
CA PHE A 654 15.98 -27.53 -7.09
C PHE A 654 15.09 -28.74 -7.37
N MET A 655 15.25 -29.82 -6.61
CA MET A 655 14.39 -31.00 -6.75
C MET A 655 12.92 -30.73 -6.41
N THR A 656 12.62 -29.72 -5.57
CA THR A 656 11.24 -29.35 -5.26
C THR A 656 10.57 -28.60 -6.40
N ILE A 657 11.31 -27.72 -7.09
CA ILE A 657 10.84 -27.03 -8.31
C ILE A 657 10.50 -28.06 -9.38
N GLU A 658 11.41 -29.02 -9.60
CA GLU A 658 11.30 -30.01 -10.66
C GLU A 658 10.51 -31.26 -10.26
N GLN A 659 9.84 -31.29 -9.11
CA GLN A 659 9.28 -32.53 -8.60
C GLN A 659 8.22 -33.11 -9.56
N PRO A 660 8.38 -34.37 -10.03
CA PRO A 660 7.43 -34.98 -10.95
C PRO A 660 6.04 -35.09 -10.34
N GLN A 661 5.03 -34.70 -11.11
CA GLN A 661 3.63 -34.94 -10.79
C GLN A 661 3.01 -35.90 -11.80
N HIS A 662 2.53 -37.04 -11.31
CA HIS A 662 1.84 -38.01 -12.15
C HIS A 662 0.37 -37.59 -12.30
N PRO A 663 -0.07 -37.15 -13.50
CA PRO A 663 -1.46 -36.78 -13.69
C PRO A 663 -2.36 -37.99 -13.57
N THR A 664 -3.62 -37.75 -13.22
CA THR A 664 -4.67 -38.75 -13.44
C THR A 664 -5.30 -38.53 -14.82
N VAL A 665 -5.51 -39.61 -15.56
CA VAL A 665 -6.21 -39.61 -16.85
C VAL A 665 -7.38 -40.57 -16.73
N ASP A 666 -8.59 -40.10 -17.00
CA ASP A 666 -9.83 -40.88 -16.86
C ASP A 666 -9.95 -41.55 -15.45
N GLY A 667 -9.51 -40.83 -14.41
CA GLY A 667 -9.58 -41.28 -13.01
C GLY A 667 -8.50 -42.27 -12.57
N LYS A 668 -7.46 -42.51 -13.38
CA LYS A 668 -6.34 -43.40 -13.04
C LYS A 668 -4.99 -42.68 -13.14
N PRO A 669 -4.04 -42.93 -12.23
CA PRO A 669 -2.67 -42.44 -12.38
C PRO A 669 -2.10 -42.87 -13.74
N PHE A 670 -1.66 -41.90 -14.53
CA PHE A 670 -1.03 -42.15 -15.81
C PHE A 670 0.47 -42.38 -15.63
N LYS A 671 0.99 -43.40 -16.30
CA LYS A 671 2.41 -43.74 -16.34
C LYS A 671 2.81 -44.07 -17.78
N GLY A 672 3.94 -43.54 -18.26
CA GLY A 672 4.50 -43.81 -19.59
C GLY A 672 4.44 -42.63 -20.56
N HIS A 673 4.82 -42.88 -21.82
CA HIS A 673 4.94 -41.85 -22.87
C HIS A 673 3.60 -41.51 -23.52
N VAL A 674 3.34 -40.22 -23.71
CA VAL A 674 2.18 -39.72 -24.48
C VAL A 674 2.43 -39.86 -25.98
N ILE A 675 3.62 -39.46 -26.45
CA ILE A 675 4.07 -39.58 -27.84
C ILE A 675 5.50 -40.10 -27.89
N SER A 676 5.89 -40.75 -29.00
CA SER A 676 7.29 -41.12 -29.23
C SER A 676 8.05 -39.98 -29.93
N PRO A 677 9.26 -39.59 -29.47
CA PRO A 677 10.10 -38.57 -30.13
C PRO A 677 10.37 -38.87 -31.60
N LYS A 678 10.45 -40.15 -31.98
CA LYS A 678 10.69 -40.61 -33.37
C LYS A 678 9.57 -40.24 -34.35
N SER A 679 8.40 -39.89 -33.83
CA SER A 679 7.21 -39.52 -34.62
C SER A 679 7.23 -38.04 -35.04
N VAL A 680 8.17 -37.24 -34.51
CA VAL A 680 8.28 -35.80 -34.74
C VAL A 680 9.59 -35.51 -35.47
N ARG A 681 9.52 -34.72 -36.55
CA ARG A 681 10.71 -34.21 -37.27
C ARG A 681 10.67 -32.70 -37.31
N VAL A 682 11.74 -32.08 -36.85
CA VAL A 682 11.89 -30.62 -36.76
C VAL A 682 13.22 -30.22 -37.42
N SER A 683 13.29 -29.04 -38.03
CA SER A 683 14.59 -28.50 -38.50
C SER A 683 15.45 -28.01 -37.33
N PRO A 684 16.77 -27.80 -37.53
CA PRO A 684 17.61 -27.17 -36.51
C PRO A 684 17.04 -25.83 -36.03
N GLU A 685 16.41 -25.06 -36.92
CA GLU A 685 15.82 -23.76 -36.60
C GLU A 685 14.46 -23.85 -35.89
N GLY A 686 13.95 -25.05 -35.62
CA GLY A 686 12.69 -25.26 -34.89
C GLY A 686 11.44 -25.38 -35.77
N ASP A 687 11.56 -25.47 -37.09
CA ASP A 687 10.42 -25.60 -38.00
C ASP A 687 9.89 -27.04 -38.02
N LEU A 688 8.62 -27.25 -37.63
CA LEU A 688 7.98 -28.57 -37.67
C LEU A 688 7.86 -29.07 -39.11
N ARG A 689 8.60 -30.12 -39.47
CA ARG A 689 8.63 -30.70 -40.83
C ARG A 689 7.62 -31.82 -40.99
N HIS A 690 7.44 -32.65 -39.97
CA HIS A 690 6.52 -33.77 -40.00
C HIS A 690 6.12 -34.19 -38.58
N VAL A 691 4.84 -34.52 -38.39
CA VAL A 691 4.33 -35.24 -37.22
C VAL A 691 3.11 -36.06 -37.67
N ASP A 692 3.00 -37.29 -37.17
CA ASP A 692 1.85 -38.15 -37.46
C ASP A 692 0.57 -37.58 -36.84
N ASP A 693 -0.52 -37.50 -37.62
CA ASP A 693 -1.81 -36.96 -37.12
C ASP A 693 -2.34 -37.75 -35.91
N ASP A 694 -2.19 -39.08 -35.90
CA ASP A 694 -2.56 -39.94 -34.75
C ASP A 694 -1.76 -39.60 -33.48
N ALA A 695 -0.48 -39.23 -33.61
CA ALA A 695 0.33 -38.80 -32.48
C ALA A 695 -0.15 -37.45 -31.91
N VAL A 696 -0.52 -36.50 -32.78
CA VAL A 696 -1.09 -35.22 -32.38
C VAL A 696 -2.46 -35.40 -31.71
N ASP A 697 -3.30 -36.29 -32.24
CA ASP A 697 -4.63 -36.57 -31.67
C ASP A 697 -4.54 -37.23 -30.29
N LYS A 698 -3.59 -38.16 -30.11
CA LYS A 698 -3.27 -38.73 -28.79
C LYS A 698 -2.81 -37.66 -27.81
N LEU A 699 -1.90 -36.78 -28.21
CA LEU A 699 -1.42 -35.68 -27.38
C LEU A 699 -2.55 -34.71 -26.99
N ARG A 700 -3.40 -34.33 -27.96
CA ARG A 700 -4.58 -33.49 -27.73
C ARG A 700 -5.56 -34.14 -26.76
N SER A 701 -5.84 -35.43 -26.94
CA SER A 701 -6.70 -36.20 -26.05
C SER A 701 -6.12 -36.27 -24.64
N TRP A 702 -4.81 -36.47 -24.52
CA TRP A 702 -4.14 -36.54 -23.22
C TRP A 702 -4.25 -35.21 -22.45
N PHE A 703 -3.86 -34.08 -23.04
CA PHE A 703 -4.02 -32.76 -22.38
C PHE A 703 -5.47 -32.47 -21.98
N SER A 704 -6.44 -32.88 -22.82
CA SER A 704 -7.86 -32.67 -22.53
C SER A 704 -8.35 -33.46 -21.31
N LYS A 705 -7.69 -34.58 -20.96
CA LYS A 705 -8.10 -35.52 -19.91
C LYS A 705 -7.20 -35.53 -18.69
N ALA A 706 -5.94 -35.12 -18.82
CA ALA A 706 -4.95 -35.14 -17.76
C ALA A 706 -5.29 -34.13 -16.66
N GLU A 707 -5.45 -34.61 -15.43
CA GLU A 707 -5.72 -33.80 -14.25
C GLU A 707 -4.51 -33.87 -13.31
N TYR A 708 -3.99 -32.71 -12.95
CA TYR A 708 -2.83 -32.52 -12.08
C TYR A 708 -3.26 -31.95 -10.73
N GLU A 709 -2.44 -32.18 -9.70
CA GLU A 709 -2.53 -31.41 -8.45
C GLU A 709 -2.40 -29.91 -8.77
N PRO A 710 -3.31 -29.04 -8.27
CA PRO A 710 -3.26 -27.61 -8.53
C PRO A 710 -1.94 -26.98 -8.09
N GLN A 711 -1.56 -25.89 -8.74
CA GLN A 711 -0.40 -25.07 -8.35
C GLN A 711 0.96 -25.76 -8.57
N THR A 712 1.07 -26.64 -9.55
CA THR A 712 2.32 -27.22 -10.06
C THR A 712 2.65 -26.64 -11.45
N ILE A 713 3.88 -26.82 -11.94
CA ILE A 713 4.29 -26.28 -13.25
C ILE A 713 3.55 -27.04 -14.36
N ALA A 714 3.47 -28.36 -14.29
CA ALA A 714 2.71 -29.18 -15.22
C ALA A 714 1.19 -28.88 -15.18
N TRP A 715 0.64 -28.58 -14.00
CA TRP A 715 -0.75 -28.10 -13.91
C TRP A 715 -0.97 -26.82 -14.73
N LEU A 716 -0.08 -25.83 -14.58
CA LEU A 716 -0.14 -24.58 -15.33
C LEU A 716 -0.10 -24.83 -16.85
N TYR A 717 0.86 -25.63 -17.31
CA TYR A 717 1.03 -25.95 -18.73
C TYR A 717 -0.12 -26.77 -19.32
N ASN A 718 -0.66 -27.72 -18.54
CA ASN A 718 -1.85 -28.46 -18.95
C ASN A 718 -3.07 -27.54 -19.12
N HIS A 719 -3.23 -26.53 -18.25
CA HIS A 719 -4.27 -25.51 -18.42
C HIS A 719 -4.06 -24.64 -19.68
N ILE A 720 -2.81 -24.27 -19.99
CA ILE A 720 -2.46 -23.55 -21.23
C ILE A 720 -2.78 -24.41 -22.46
N ALA A 721 -2.38 -25.69 -22.47
CA ALA A 721 -2.66 -26.62 -23.57
C ALA A 721 -4.16 -26.82 -23.79
N ARG A 722 -4.94 -27.03 -22.72
CA ARG A 722 -6.41 -27.13 -22.78
C ARG A 722 -7.05 -25.86 -23.35
N ALA A 723 -6.52 -24.69 -22.97
CA ALA A 723 -7.00 -23.42 -23.49
C ALA A 723 -6.72 -23.29 -25.00
N ILE A 724 -5.51 -23.65 -25.46
CA ILE A 724 -5.16 -23.68 -26.88
C ILE A 724 -6.11 -24.61 -27.65
N ILE A 725 -6.34 -25.82 -27.16
CA ILE A 725 -7.25 -26.80 -27.79
C ILE A 725 -8.67 -26.25 -27.91
N ARG A 726 -9.15 -25.56 -26.86
CA ARG A 726 -10.51 -25.03 -26.81
C ARG A 726 -10.70 -23.76 -27.64
N LEU A 727 -9.71 -22.87 -27.64
CA LEU A 727 -9.80 -21.55 -28.26
C LEU A 727 -9.44 -21.57 -29.75
N ASP A 728 -8.75 -22.61 -30.22
CA ASP A 728 -8.37 -22.74 -31.62
C ASP A 728 -9.57 -23.15 -32.51
N ASP A 729 -10.31 -22.14 -32.98
CA ASP A 729 -11.40 -22.28 -33.96
C ASP A 729 -10.83 -22.38 -35.39
N GLY A 730 -10.38 -23.59 -35.76
CA GLY A 730 -9.91 -23.88 -37.12
C GLY A 730 -8.64 -23.13 -37.52
N GLY A 731 -7.69 -22.94 -36.59
CA GLY A 731 -6.39 -22.33 -36.84
C GLY A 731 -6.31 -20.81 -36.61
N LYS A 732 -7.41 -20.17 -36.20
CA LYS A 732 -7.46 -18.70 -36.04
C LYS A 732 -6.76 -18.18 -34.78
N LEU A 733 -6.46 -19.05 -33.81
CA LEU A 733 -5.79 -18.64 -32.58
C LEU A 733 -4.38 -18.10 -32.85
N PHE A 734 -3.69 -18.73 -33.79
CA PHE A 734 -2.30 -18.44 -34.16
C PHE A 734 -2.24 -17.26 -35.13
N SER A 735 -2.56 -16.08 -34.59
CA SER A 735 -2.69 -14.80 -35.32
C SER A 735 -1.44 -13.91 -35.23
N GLY A 736 -0.41 -14.38 -34.53
CA GLY A 736 0.86 -13.69 -34.35
C GLY A 736 1.65 -13.50 -35.64
N ASP A 737 2.54 -12.52 -35.62
CA ASP A 737 3.50 -12.29 -36.69
C ASP A 737 4.55 -13.41 -36.72
N PRO A 738 4.61 -14.23 -37.80
CA PRO A 738 5.58 -15.32 -37.91
C PRO A 738 7.04 -14.87 -37.85
N ASP A 739 7.33 -13.63 -38.24
CA ASP A 739 8.69 -13.06 -38.21
C ASP A 739 9.20 -12.81 -36.78
N ARG A 740 8.33 -12.96 -35.77
CA ARG A 740 8.71 -12.89 -34.34
C ARG A 740 9.06 -14.25 -33.73
N GLN A 741 8.92 -15.35 -34.49
CA GLN A 741 9.32 -16.67 -34.01
C GLN A 741 10.85 -16.78 -34.00
N VAL A 742 11.39 -17.16 -32.85
CA VAL A 742 12.84 -17.31 -32.62
C VAL A 742 13.22 -18.79 -32.76
N GLY A 743 14.29 -19.07 -33.50
CA GLY A 743 14.92 -20.39 -33.55
C GLY A 743 16.27 -20.37 -32.83
N TRP A 744 16.69 -21.52 -32.29
CA TRP A 744 17.97 -21.67 -31.59
C TRP A 744 18.60 -23.03 -31.92
N PRO A 745 19.39 -23.13 -33.00
CA PRO A 745 19.92 -24.40 -33.50
C PRO A 745 20.78 -25.20 -32.51
N ASP A 746 21.49 -24.51 -31.63
CA ASP A 746 22.40 -25.10 -30.65
C ASP A 746 21.77 -25.26 -29.25
N ALA A 747 20.44 -25.16 -29.14
CA ALA A 747 19.73 -25.38 -27.88
C ALA A 747 19.86 -26.84 -27.39
N PRO A 748 19.85 -27.10 -26.06
CA PRO A 748 19.90 -28.46 -25.50
C PRO A 748 18.65 -29.31 -25.82
N GLY A 749 17.57 -28.68 -26.29
CA GLY A 749 16.36 -29.31 -26.82
C GLY A 749 15.87 -28.59 -28.07
N THR A 750 14.63 -28.86 -28.50
CA THR A 750 14.08 -28.17 -29.68
C THR A 750 13.38 -26.88 -29.28
N LEU A 751 13.87 -25.73 -29.75
CA LEU A 751 13.09 -24.47 -29.70
C LEU A 751 12.14 -24.42 -30.90
N TYR A 752 10.91 -24.90 -30.71
CA TYR A 752 9.88 -24.89 -31.74
C TYR A 752 9.48 -23.47 -32.12
N LYS A 753 9.46 -23.19 -33.42
CA LYS A 753 8.70 -22.07 -33.97
C LYS A 753 7.23 -22.48 -34.00
N VAL A 754 6.42 -21.75 -33.25
CA VAL A 754 5.00 -22.03 -33.07
C VAL A 754 4.21 -21.28 -34.12
N THR A 755 3.52 -22.00 -34.97
CA THR A 755 2.68 -21.43 -36.04
C THR A 755 1.25 -21.99 -36.03
N ASP A 756 1.00 -23.05 -35.27
CA ASP A 756 -0.29 -23.73 -35.20
C ASP A 756 -0.46 -24.51 -33.88
N SER A 757 -1.63 -25.14 -33.70
CA SER A 757 -1.91 -25.94 -32.51
C SER A 757 -1.01 -27.17 -32.39
N ARG A 758 -0.47 -27.69 -33.49
CA ARG A 758 0.37 -28.90 -33.50
C ARG A 758 1.72 -28.59 -32.88
N SER A 759 2.40 -27.58 -33.41
CA SER A 759 3.68 -27.06 -32.91
C SER A 759 3.55 -26.54 -31.47
N ALA A 760 2.44 -25.87 -31.12
CA ALA A 760 2.20 -25.41 -29.75
C ALA A 760 2.08 -26.55 -28.72
N LEU A 761 1.32 -27.60 -29.03
CA LEU A 761 1.13 -28.72 -28.09
C LEU A 761 2.42 -29.54 -27.91
N LEU A 762 3.21 -29.70 -28.98
CA LEU A 762 4.53 -30.33 -28.91
C LEU A 762 5.51 -29.51 -28.06
N ALA A 763 5.53 -28.20 -28.25
CA ALA A 763 6.33 -27.28 -27.45
C ALA A 763 6.00 -27.36 -25.95
N ILE A 764 4.71 -27.33 -25.60
CA ILE A 764 4.27 -27.44 -24.19
C ILE A 764 4.61 -28.82 -23.63
N HIS A 765 4.44 -29.88 -24.42
CA HIS A 765 4.80 -31.23 -23.98
C HIS A 765 6.29 -31.36 -23.67
N GLN A 766 7.18 -30.79 -24.49
CA GLN A 766 8.62 -30.80 -24.23
C GLN A 766 8.97 -30.10 -22.91
N ILE A 767 8.38 -28.93 -22.65
CA ILE A 767 8.64 -28.19 -21.39
C ILE A 767 8.28 -29.08 -20.19
N VAL A 768 7.09 -29.70 -20.21
CA VAL A 768 6.64 -30.59 -19.13
C VAL A 768 7.54 -31.83 -18.99
N GLU A 769 7.96 -32.45 -20.10
CA GLU A 769 8.80 -33.65 -20.06
C GLU A 769 10.23 -33.36 -19.58
N GLN A 770 10.80 -32.20 -19.92
CA GLN A 770 12.17 -31.82 -19.53
C GLN A 770 12.24 -31.33 -18.08
N GLY A 771 11.30 -30.48 -17.63
CA GLY A 771 11.29 -29.92 -16.29
C GLY A 771 10.97 -30.95 -15.21
N GLU A 772 9.67 -31.24 -15.03
CA GLU A 772 9.20 -32.17 -13.99
C GLU A 772 9.61 -33.64 -14.25
N GLY A 773 10.17 -33.91 -15.43
CA GLY A 773 10.29 -35.27 -15.93
C GLY A 773 8.93 -35.75 -16.42
N SER A 774 8.95 -36.69 -17.34
CA SER A 774 7.73 -37.38 -17.71
C SER A 774 7.13 -38.17 -16.53
N PRO A 775 5.86 -38.58 -16.62
CA PRO A 775 5.30 -39.63 -15.80
C PRO A 775 5.86 -41.03 -16.16
N HIS A 776 7.10 -41.16 -16.64
CA HIS A 776 7.70 -42.48 -16.81
C HIS A 776 7.94 -43.05 -15.42
N ASP A 777 7.37 -44.23 -15.14
CA ASP A 777 8.12 -45.17 -14.33
C ASP A 777 9.48 -45.26 -15.04
N LEU A 778 10.57 -44.91 -14.36
CA LEU A 778 11.89 -45.31 -14.82
C LEU A 778 11.86 -46.80 -15.22
N ASP A 779 11.02 -47.59 -14.54
CA ASP A 779 10.75 -49.02 -14.75
C ASP A 779 9.61 -49.35 -15.79
N GLY A 780 9.18 -48.39 -16.62
CA GLY A 780 8.18 -48.56 -17.70
C GLY A 780 8.78 -49.09 -19.01
N ASP A 781 7.99 -49.10 -20.10
CA ASP A 781 8.07 -49.81 -21.40
C ASP A 781 9.40 -49.87 -22.21
N GLY A 782 10.55 -49.54 -21.62
CA GLY A 782 11.88 -49.83 -22.17
C GLY A 782 12.44 -48.75 -23.09
N LEU A 783 12.06 -47.48 -22.92
CA LEU A 783 12.45 -46.38 -23.80
C LEU A 783 13.20 -45.22 -23.14
N GLY A 784 13.58 -45.32 -21.85
CA GLY A 784 14.41 -44.31 -21.22
C GLY A 784 15.81 -44.28 -21.86
N ASP A 785 16.06 -43.34 -22.78
CA ASP A 785 17.43 -42.98 -23.15
C ASP A 785 18.06 -42.28 -21.93
N PRO A 786 19.18 -42.81 -21.38
CA PRO A 786 19.90 -42.12 -20.31
C PRO A 786 20.32 -40.68 -20.65
N GLY A 787 20.31 -40.31 -21.95
CA GLY A 787 20.58 -38.96 -22.43
C GLY A 787 19.40 -37.97 -22.35
N GLU A 788 18.19 -38.41 -22.01
CA GLU A 788 16.96 -37.58 -21.97
C GLU A 788 16.32 -37.55 -20.56
N LEU A 789 17.13 -37.53 -19.50
CA LEU A 789 16.64 -37.48 -18.12
C LEU A 789 16.08 -36.08 -17.79
N GLY A 790 14.86 -36.03 -17.25
CA GLY A 790 14.28 -34.78 -16.74
C GLY A 790 15.06 -34.19 -15.56
N HIS A 791 14.89 -32.89 -15.33
CA HIS A 791 15.71 -32.09 -14.39
C HIS A 791 15.73 -32.67 -12.98
N TYR A 792 14.58 -33.14 -12.47
CA TYR A 792 14.48 -33.80 -11.16
C TYR A 792 15.50 -34.92 -10.98
N TYR A 793 15.60 -35.80 -11.96
CA TYR A 793 16.48 -36.97 -11.88
C TYR A 793 17.94 -36.54 -11.96
N MET A 794 18.29 -35.57 -12.80
CA MET A 794 19.64 -35.00 -12.88
C MET A 794 20.06 -34.35 -11.56
N PHE A 795 19.18 -33.60 -10.90
CA PHE A 795 19.44 -33.04 -9.57
C PHE A 795 19.54 -34.11 -8.50
N LYS A 796 18.71 -35.15 -8.59
CA LYS A 796 18.78 -36.29 -7.66
C LYS A 796 20.07 -37.10 -7.82
N GLU A 797 20.66 -37.19 -9.01
CA GLU A 797 22.01 -37.79 -9.19
C GLU A 797 23.07 -37.07 -8.35
N ILE A 798 22.96 -35.74 -8.23
CA ILE A 798 23.88 -34.93 -7.40
C ILE A 798 23.67 -35.28 -5.91
N VAL A 799 22.42 -35.36 -5.46
CA VAL A 799 22.07 -35.65 -4.06
C VAL A 799 22.47 -37.06 -3.64
N GLU A 800 22.27 -38.04 -4.51
CA GLU A 800 22.65 -39.44 -4.29
C GLU A 800 24.16 -39.67 -4.52
N GLY A 801 24.86 -38.70 -5.11
CA GLY A 801 26.29 -38.77 -5.40
C GLY A 801 26.67 -39.83 -6.45
N ARG A 802 25.71 -40.28 -7.26
CA ARG A 802 25.87 -41.31 -8.30
C ARG A 802 24.91 -41.07 -9.45
N GLN A 803 25.35 -41.41 -10.65
CA GLN A 803 24.48 -41.40 -11.83
C GLN A 803 23.39 -42.46 -11.72
N LEU A 804 22.23 -42.14 -12.29
CA LEU A 804 21.12 -43.05 -12.46
C LEU A 804 21.51 -44.08 -13.54
N ALA A 805 21.40 -45.36 -13.21
CA ALA A 805 21.75 -46.46 -14.11
C ALA A 805 20.82 -47.65 -13.90
N LEU A 806 20.64 -48.46 -14.94
CA LEU A 806 19.95 -49.75 -14.83
C LEU A 806 20.83 -50.72 -14.04
N ASP A 807 20.26 -51.33 -13.01
CA ASP A 807 20.88 -52.44 -12.30
C ASP A 807 20.77 -53.75 -13.10
N SER A 808 21.35 -54.84 -12.57
CA SER A 808 21.32 -56.16 -13.20
C SER A 808 19.91 -56.74 -13.41
N SER A 809 18.89 -56.18 -12.75
CA SER A 809 17.48 -56.58 -12.89
C SER A 809 16.71 -55.71 -13.87
N GLY A 810 17.36 -54.74 -14.51
CA GLY A 810 16.70 -53.79 -15.41
C GLY A 810 15.90 -52.71 -14.69
N LYS A 811 16.17 -52.50 -13.39
CA LYS A 811 15.55 -51.44 -12.60
C LYS A 811 16.48 -50.24 -12.51
N TRP A 812 15.93 -49.02 -12.61
CA TRP A 812 16.76 -47.83 -12.43
C TRP A 812 17.11 -47.59 -10.97
N THR A 813 18.39 -47.38 -10.72
CA THR A 813 18.96 -47.15 -9.40
C THR A 813 20.10 -46.14 -9.50
N TYR A 814 20.37 -45.40 -8.43
CA TYR A 814 21.54 -44.49 -8.36
C TYR A 814 22.82 -45.28 -8.07
N SER A 815 23.16 -46.21 -8.98
CA SER A 815 24.28 -47.15 -8.85
C SER A 815 25.39 -46.91 -9.87
N GLY A 816 25.19 -45.99 -10.80
CA GLY A 816 26.14 -45.65 -11.86
C GLY A 816 27.44 -44.98 -11.35
N PRO A 817 28.23 -44.39 -12.27
CA PRO A 817 29.45 -43.67 -11.93
C PRO A 817 29.24 -42.63 -10.83
N THR A 818 30.23 -42.46 -9.94
CA THR A 818 30.14 -41.54 -8.82
C THR A 818 30.16 -40.08 -9.27
N ILE A 819 29.40 -39.25 -8.57
CA ILE A 819 29.36 -37.79 -8.70
C ILE A 819 29.87 -37.23 -7.38
N PRO A 820 31.20 -37.05 -7.23
CA PRO A 820 31.75 -36.57 -5.98
C PRO A 820 31.38 -35.11 -5.75
N PHE A 821 30.86 -34.81 -4.56
CA PHE A 821 30.71 -33.46 -4.04
C PHE A 821 31.86 -33.11 -3.12
N ASP A 822 32.57 -32.04 -3.46
CA ASP A 822 33.68 -31.49 -2.70
C ASP A 822 33.30 -30.09 -2.17
N PRO A 823 33.02 -29.96 -0.87
CA PRO A 823 32.59 -28.69 -0.28
C PRO A 823 33.70 -27.62 -0.28
N ASP A 824 34.98 -28.02 -0.22
CA ASP A 824 36.12 -27.10 -0.30
C ASP A 824 36.29 -26.51 -1.72
N GLY A 825 35.67 -27.15 -2.71
CA GLY A 825 35.58 -26.71 -4.10
C GLY A 825 34.55 -25.62 -4.36
N VAL A 826 33.89 -25.09 -3.32
CA VAL A 826 32.85 -24.06 -3.44
C VAL A 826 33.30 -22.78 -2.72
N HIS A 827 33.05 -21.61 -3.33
CA HIS A 827 33.24 -20.32 -2.68
C HIS A 827 32.25 -20.15 -1.52
N PRO A 828 32.64 -19.54 -0.38
CA PRO A 828 31.73 -19.27 0.72
C PRO A 828 30.85 -18.04 0.42
N VAL A 829 30.04 -18.12 -0.63
CA VAL A 829 29.14 -17.01 -1.02
C VAL A 829 28.11 -16.78 0.09
N VAL A 830 27.79 -15.51 0.37
CA VAL A 830 26.69 -15.14 1.26
C VAL A 830 25.36 -15.62 0.66
N ASP A 831 24.47 -16.13 1.52
CA ASP A 831 23.12 -16.51 1.09
C ASP A 831 22.28 -15.24 0.81
N ASP A 832 21.47 -15.30 -0.24
CA ASP A 832 20.57 -14.24 -0.70
C ASP A 832 21.26 -12.86 -0.76
N PRO A 833 22.31 -12.72 -1.61
CA PRO A 833 22.97 -11.44 -1.79
C PRO A 833 21.96 -10.37 -2.22
N ASP A 834 22.07 -9.20 -1.61
CA ASP A 834 21.14 -8.09 -1.81
C ASP A 834 21.93 -6.80 -2.01
N THR A 835 21.90 -6.28 -3.23
CA THR A 835 22.68 -5.12 -3.62
C THR A 835 22.35 -3.90 -2.77
N TYR A 836 21.10 -3.74 -2.33
CA TYR A 836 20.62 -2.57 -1.58
C TYR A 836 20.79 -2.69 -0.05
N ARG A 837 21.28 -3.83 0.44
CA ARG A 837 21.74 -3.98 1.84
C ARG A 837 23.21 -3.62 2.03
N LEU A 838 23.97 -3.52 0.95
CA LEU A 838 25.38 -3.12 1.00
C LEU A 838 25.49 -1.61 1.25
N PRO A 839 26.50 -1.13 2.02
CA PRO A 839 26.69 0.30 2.23
C PRO A 839 26.82 1.06 0.92
N ALA A 840 26.10 2.18 0.79
CA ALA A 840 25.92 2.90 -0.48
C ALA A 840 27.23 3.34 -1.15
N ASP A 841 28.26 3.64 -0.36
CA ASP A 841 29.60 4.08 -0.78
C ASP A 841 30.63 2.93 -0.90
N SER A 842 30.22 1.70 -0.62
CA SER A 842 31.14 0.55 -0.62
C SER A 842 31.52 0.07 -2.03
N VAL A 843 32.70 -0.56 -2.13
CA VAL A 843 33.11 -1.29 -3.34
C VAL A 843 32.12 -2.41 -3.65
N GLY A 844 31.67 -3.15 -2.63
CA GLY A 844 30.68 -4.22 -2.79
C GLY A 844 29.40 -3.74 -3.47
N ARG A 845 28.82 -2.63 -3.00
CA ARG A 845 27.63 -2.01 -3.59
C ARG A 845 27.84 -1.69 -5.07
N ARG A 846 28.95 -1.03 -5.42
CA ARG A 846 29.24 -0.63 -6.79
C ARG A 846 29.42 -1.83 -7.73
N GLU A 847 30.16 -2.85 -7.32
CA GLU A 847 30.37 -4.03 -8.17
C GLU A 847 29.08 -4.87 -8.28
N SER A 848 28.27 -4.95 -7.22
CA SER A 848 26.97 -5.62 -7.25
C SER A 848 26.01 -4.93 -8.24
N LEU A 849 25.94 -3.60 -8.20
CA LEU A 849 25.16 -2.81 -9.17
C LEU A 849 25.60 -3.02 -10.62
N ARG A 850 26.91 -3.23 -10.87
CA ARG A 850 27.40 -3.56 -12.22
C ARG A 850 26.91 -4.92 -12.70
N CYS A 851 26.90 -5.91 -11.81
CA CYS A 851 26.36 -7.23 -12.12
C CYS A 851 24.85 -7.17 -12.41
N ASP A 852 24.08 -6.47 -11.57
CA ASP A 852 22.65 -6.25 -11.76
C ASP A 852 22.33 -5.47 -13.06
N ALA A 853 23.18 -4.49 -13.42
CA ALA A 853 23.07 -3.77 -14.68
C ALA A 853 23.34 -4.69 -15.89
N SER A 854 24.34 -5.57 -15.83
CA SER A 854 24.58 -6.58 -16.87
C SER A 854 23.41 -7.55 -17.01
N TYR A 855 22.84 -8.00 -15.89
CA TYR A 855 21.65 -8.86 -15.91
C TYR A 855 20.44 -8.14 -16.52
N THR A 856 20.24 -6.87 -16.16
CA THR A 856 19.18 -6.03 -16.76
C THR A 856 19.36 -5.84 -18.26
N ASN A 857 20.60 -5.67 -18.73
CA ASN A 857 20.89 -5.56 -20.16
C ASN A 857 20.58 -6.86 -20.91
N LEU A 858 20.90 -8.03 -20.32
CA LEU A 858 20.49 -9.32 -20.85
C LEU A 858 18.96 -9.40 -21.01
N LEU A 859 18.21 -9.07 -19.96
CA LEU A 859 16.74 -9.11 -20.00
C LEU A 859 16.16 -8.15 -21.05
N LYS A 860 16.74 -6.95 -21.21
CA LYS A 860 16.36 -6.00 -22.27
C LYS A 860 16.70 -6.54 -23.67
N GLY A 861 17.84 -7.20 -23.83
CA GLY A 861 18.23 -7.88 -25.07
C GLY A 861 17.22 -8.96 -25.45
N LEU A 862 16.88 -9.84 -24.50
CA LEU A 862 15.84 -10.87 -24.69
C LEU A 862 14.48 -10.26 -25.03
N ASN A 863 14.07 -9.20 -24.32
CA ASN A 863 12.84 -8.46 -24.66
C ASN A 863 12.84 -7.99 -26.11
N ARG A 864 13.98 -7.54 -26.63
CA ARG A 864 14.12 -7.06 -28.01
C ARG A 864 14.08 -8.22 -29.01
N VAL A 865 14.78 -9.32 -28.72
CA VAL A 865 14.80 -10.54 -29.55
C VAL A 865 13.39 -11.06 -29.81
N PHE A 866 12.61 -11.25 -28.75
CA PHE A 866 11.25 -11.78 -28.85
C PHE A 866 10.20 -10.74 -29.28
N ASN A 867 10.56 -9.48 -29.51
CA ASN A 867 9.65 -8.44 -30.01
C ASN A 867 10.07 -7.88 -31.37
N GLY A 868 10.53 -8.75 -32.28
CA GLY A 868 10.74 -8.41 -33.70
C GLY A 868 12.18 -8.45 -34.18
N HIS A 869 13.10 -8.99 -33.38
CA HIS A 869 14.51 -9.08 -33.75
C HIS A 869 15.14 -10.45 -33.44
N PRO A 870 14.57 -11.55 -33.96
CA PRO A 870 14.99 -12.91 -33.63
C PRO A 870 16.46 -13.20 -33.95
N LYS A 871 17.07 -12.48 -34.90
CA LYS A 871 18.46 -12.65 -35.33
C LYS A 871 19.50 -12.20 -34.29
N GLU A 872 19.09 -11.52 -33.24
CA GLU A 872 19.97 -11.03 -32.18
C GLU A 872 20.02 -11.96 -30.95
N LEU A 873 19.54 -13.20 -31.10
CA LEU A 873 19.62 -14.19 -30.01
C LEU A 873 21.07 -14.44 -29.59
N ASP A 874 22.00 -14.54 -30.54
CA ASP A 874 23.43 -14.75 -30.23
C ASP A 874 24.03 -13.59 -29.44
N ASP A 875 23.58 -12.35 -29.69
CA ASP A 875 24.00 -11.18 -28.91
C ASP A 875 23.48 -11.28 -27.46
N ALA A 876 22.23 -11.73 -27.27
CA ALA A 876 21.67 -11.98 -25.95
C ALA A 876 22.41 -13.13 -25.22
N VAL A 877 22.76 -14.21 -25.92
CA VAL A 877 23.61 -15.28 -25.38
C VAL A 877 25.00 -14.73 -24.99
N GLY A 878 25.56 -13.82 -25.78
CA GLY A 878 26.78 -13.08 -25.44
C GLY A 878 26.68 -12.30 -24.12
N LEU A 879 25.55 -11.61 -23.88
CA LEU A 879 25.29 -10.92 -22.63
C LEU A 879 25.20 -11.86 -21.42
N MET A 880 24.77 -13.12 -21.59
CA MET A 880 24.79 -14.12 -20.51
C MET A 880 26.21 -14.40 -20.00
N PHE A 881 27.18 -14.51 -20.91
CA PHE A 881 28.59 -14.65 -20.52
C PHE A 881 29.10 -13.41 -19.79
N GLN A 882 28.65 -12.21 -20.19
CA GLN A 882 28.98 -10.98 -19.48
C GLN A 882 28.46 -11.00 -18.03
N VAL A 883 27.21 -11.42 -17.81
CA VAL A 883 26.66 -11.58 -16.45
C VAL A 883 27.53 -12.53 -15.62
N GLN A 884 27.95 -13.65 -16.19
CA GLN A 884 28.85 -14.59 -15.52
C GLN A 884 30.21 -13.97 -15.16
N VAL A 885 30.79 -13.15 -16.05
CA VAL A 885 32.05 -12.45 -15.79
C VAL A 885 31.90 -11.47 -14.63
N GLU A 886 30.85 -10.65 -14.63
CA GLU A 886 30.61 -9.69 -13.54
C GLU A 886 30.32 -10.40 -12.21
N ALA A 887 29.50 -11.47 -12.23
CA ALA A 887 29.19 -12.25 -11.04
C ALA A 887 30.46 -12.87 -10.40
N LYS A 888 31.40 -13.37 -11.22
CA LYS A 888 32.67 -13.92 -10.71
C LYS A 888 33.54 -12.88 -10.00
N LYS A 889 33.47 -11.59 -10.38
CA LYS A 889 34.21 -10.54 -9.68
C LYS A 889 33.73 -10.36 -8.24
N LEU A 890 32.43 -10.56 -7.99
CA LEU A 890 31.84 -10.48 -6.65
C LEU A 890 32.41 -11.53 -5.69
N LEU A 891 32.75 -12.72 -6.20
CA LEU A 891 33.32 -13.83 -5.41
C LEU A 891 34.70 -13.53 -4.81
N ALA A 892 35.35 -12.45 -5.24
CA ALA A 892 36.63 -11.97 -4.70
C ALA A 892 36.46 -10.89 -3.61
N ILE A 893 35.24 -10.42 -3.37
CA ILE A 893 34.94 -9.32 -2.46
C ILE A 893 34.31 -9.89 -1.19
N PRO A 894 34.86 -9.61 0.01
CA PRO A 894 34.22 -9.98 1.27
C PRO A 894 32.81 -9.40 1.39
N SER A 895 31.86 -10.16 1.93
CA SER A 895 30.46 -9.72 2.05
C SER A 895 30.25 -8.58 3.05
N ALA A 896 31.14 -8.49 4.04
CA ALA A 896 31.28 -7.38 4.98
C ALA A 896 32.72 -7.35 5.50
N GLU A 897 33.08 -6.28 6.21
CA GLU A 897 34.39 -6.19 6.86
C GLU A 897 34.58 -7.34 7.87
N GLY A 898 35.68 -8.09 7.73
CA GLY A 898 35.97 -9.26 8.56
C GLY A 898 35.11 -10.51 8.31
N ALA A 899 34.21 -10.48 7.33
CA ALA A 899 33.37 -11.64 7.01
C ALA A 899 34.18 -12.80 6.42
N LYS A 900 33.77 -14.03 6.76
CA LYS A 900 34.29 -15.26 6.15
C LYS A 900 33.61 -15.61 4.82
N THR A 901 32.55 -14.88 4.47
CA THR A 901 31.81 -15.05 3.23
C THR A 901 32.17 -13.98 2.21
N VAL A 902 31.93 -14.29 0.94
CA VAL A 902 32.13 -13.38 -0.20
C VAL A 902 30.78 -12.98 -0.81
N LEU A 903 30.76 -11.91 -1.60
CA LEU A 903 29.57 -11.49 -2.32
C LEU A 903 29.20 -12.48 -3.43
N GLY A 904 27.95 -12.42 -3.87
CA GLY A 904 27.40 -13.14 -5.02
C GLY A 904 26.45 -12.25 -5.80
N PRO A 905 26.03 -12.66 -7.01
CA PRO A 905 25.08 -11.90 -7.82
C PRO A 905 23.69 -11.86 -7.18
N ALA A 906 23.11 -10.67 -7.04
CA ALA A 906 21.77 -10.46 -6.50
C ALA A 906 20.66 -10.63 -7.56
N PHE A 907 20.99 -10.45 -8.84
CA PHE A 907 20.05 -10.50 -9.97
C PHE A 907 18.88 -9.52 -9.82
N GLN A 908 19.14 -8.36 -9.20
CA GLN A 908 18.11 -7.36 -8.93
C GLN A 908 17.94 -6.40 -10.12
N SER A 909 16.74 -5.84 -10.25
CA SER A 909 16.53 -4.70 -11.15
C SER A 909 17.16 -3.44 -10.52
N PRO A 910 17.76 -2.53 -11.31
CA PRO A 910 18.19 -1.22 -10.81
C PRO A 910 17.01 -0.32 -10.42
N GLY A 911 15.78 -0.75 -10.72
CA GLY A 911 14.55 -0.03 -10.43
C GLY A 911 14.13 0.96 -11.50
N VAL A 912 13.03 1.65 -11.21
CA VAL A 912 12.64 2.87 -11.95
C VAL A 912 13.32 4.04 -11.25
N ASP A 913 13.93 4.95 -12.02
CA ASP A 913 14.28 6.26 -11.47
C ASP A 913 12.96 6.94 -11.10
N LEU A 914 12.66 6.99 -9.80
CA LEU A 914 11.37 7.48 -9.32
C LEU A 914 11.20 8.98 -9.59
N GLY A 915 12.27 9.69 -9.98
CA GLY A 915 12.30 11.15 -10.03
C GLY A 915 12.12 11.71 -8.62
N GLN A 916 13.07 12.50 -8.14
CA GLN A 916 12.84 13.26 -6.91
C GLN A 916 11.71 14.26 -7.10
#